data_AF-A0A7X1LBM5-F1
#
_entry.id   AF-A0A7X1LBM5-F1
#
_cell.length_a   1.000
_cell.length_b   1.000
_cell.length_c   1.000
_cell.angle_alpha   90.00
_cell.angle_beta   90.00
_cell.angle_gamma   90.00
#
_symmetry.space_group_name_H-M   'P 1'
#
loop_
_entity.id
_entity.type
_entity.pdbx_description
1 polymer ?
#
loop_
_entity_poly.entity_id
_entity_poly.type
_entity_poly.pdbx_seq_one_letter_code
_entity_poly.pdbx_strand_id
1 'polypeptide(L)'
;MMNRCSNLIGLMMSFILALTISASISGCAGGSDVGNPESITFASDDALMAYLVDQYAQSALPDTVRIEKTDNDLAAPGDSGEAGYSQTNIQEAGVDESDKVKTDGRYIYVAGDTDVKIIEAASEGAMKKVSQIDVNGFVDSLYLHNDTLVILYTPKNGTGSTWTGEKDITPLDIDIGMPYWIPVNAKIGILIADISDPENPATIKNIQTDGFLVSSRLTGGRLHVISQYFPDIPPIERWYDGSDADRSDTYDTNKQKLDALSLEDFIPSYQAYDSTGFMTETGRLVATENFLRPDDPNGGTIVSITTVDLANPAGDFESLGFIADAHHVYASTENLYLVSTEYNNIFSIEVETSFPDQQTRIYKFDLSAPTVEYSAAGQVPGRILNQFSLGEYAGILRIATTTGYVWDGSSKNHVFCLEGNDERLDIIGRLEGLAPGERLYAARFIKDKGYLVTFVEIDPLFTLDLSDPRNPSVAGELKVPGYSAYIHPIGENYLLTIGKDVTVENNSVWYQGLQMSLFDISNFANPELIAVEKIGDRGTESEVLFNHKALTFRSADNMLAFPVNLYEHLAPPSALWEYGTQTFNGLYVYQITDENLFEYAGRIRMTPEQGDLYFYPDWIRGIFINDSIYAVNADTITAADVQLIEEILDRIDLKP
;
A
#
# COMPACT_ATOMS: atom_id res chain seq x y z
N MET A 1 -70.24 -29.74 -25.40
CA MET A 1 -71.26 -30.79 -25.13
C MET A 1 -70.52 -32.11 -25.09
N MET A 2 -70.68 -33.03 -24.13
CA MET A 2 -71.46 -33.07 -22.87
C MET A 2 -70.48 -33.00 -21.66
N ASN A 3 -70.80 -32.55 -20.43
CA ASN A 3 -71.85 -32.94 -19.45
C ASN A 3 -71.76 -34.43 -19.02
N ARG A 4 -71.80 -34.81 -17.72
CA ARG A 4 -71.74 -34.06 -16.43
C ARG A 4 -71.63 -35.02 -15.22
N CYS A 5 -71.33 -34.47 -14.02
CA CYS A 5 -71.74 -34.92 -12.67
C CYS A 5 -71.24 -36.25 -12.03
N SER A 6 -70.25 -36.07 -11.15
CA SER A 6 -70.12 -36.56 -9.75
C SER A 6 -71.26 -37.33 -9.02
N ASN A 7 -70.85 -38.32 -8.19
CA ASN A 7 -71.50 -38.92 -7.00
C ASN A 7 -70.44 -39.80 -6.28
N LEU A 8 -70.48 -40.18 -4.99
CA LEU A 8 -71.04 -39.59 -3.75
C LEU A 8 -70.26 -40.17 -2.53
N ILE A 9 -70.35 -39.53 -1.36
CA ILE A 9 -69.59 -39.78 -0.08
C ILE A 9 -69.74 -41.20 0.51
N GLY A 10 -68.69 -41.73 1.17
CA GLY A 10 -68.70 -43.10 1.76
C GLY A 10 -67.62 -43.52 2.79
N LEU A 11 -67.43 -42.75 3.88
CA LEU A 11 -66.95 -43.16 5.23
C LEU A 11 -65.58 -43.88 5.49
N MET A 12 -64.80 -43.32 6.44
CA MET A 12 -63.82 -43.92 7.38
C MET A 12 -62.75 -44.93 6.91
N MET A 13 -61.47 -44.56 7.04
CA MET A 13 -60.68 -44.85 8.26
C MET A 13 -59.45 -43.93 8.39
N SER A 14 -58.82 -43.86 9.58
CA SER A 14 -57.79 -42.87 9.93
C SER A 14 -56.37 -43.26 9.51
N PHE A 15 -55.56 -42.28 9.09
CA PHE A 15 -54.19 -42.07 9.62
C PHE A 15 -53.73 -40.63 9.32
N ILE A 16 -52.95 -40.02 10.23
CA ILE A 16 -52.37 -38.69 10.05
C ILE A 16 -50.87 -38.85 9.76
N LEU A 17 -50.44 -38.39 8.59
CA LEU A 17 -49.07 -37.92 8.38
C LEU A 17 -49.07 -36.93 7.21
N ALA A 18 -48.57 -35.71 7.43
CA ALA A 18 -48.37 -34.74 6.37
C ALA A 18 -46.93 -34.88 5.85
N LEU A 19 -46.76 -35.08 4.54
CA LEU A 19 -45.46 -35.08 3.89
C LEU A 19 -45.55 -34.27 2.59
N THR A 20 -45.16 -33.00 2.65
CA THR A 20 -45.04 -32.13 1.47
C THR A 20 -43.71 -32.42 0.77
N ILE A 21 -43.77 -33.16 -0.34
CA ILE A 21 -42.60 -33.41 -1.18
C ILE A 21 -42.40 -32.22 -2.13
N SER A 22 -41.40 -31.40 -1.83
CA SER A 22 -40.89 -30.39 -2.74
C SER A 22 -40.17 -31.06 -3.91
N ALA A 23 -40.58 -30.78 -5.15
CA ALA A 23 -39.89 -31.29 -6.33
C ALA A 23 -38.74 -30.34 -6.71
N SER A 24 -37.51 -30.82 -6.58
CA SER A 24 -36.31 -30.09 -7.04
C SER A 24 -36.20 -30.12 -8.57
N ILE A 25 -35.83 -28.98 -9.15
CA ILE A 25 -35.40 -28.85 -10.54
C ILE A 25 -33.94 -28.38 -10.49
N SER A 26 -33.01 -29.29 -10.81
CA SER A 26 -31.59 -28.96 -10.89
C SER A 26 -31.31 -28.10 -12.12
N GLY A 27 -30.98 -26.83 -11.91
CA GLY A 27 -30.29 -26.00 -12.90
C GLY A 27 -28.80 -26.00 -12.58
N CYS A 28 -27.96 -26.38 -13.54
CA CYS A 28 -26.50 -26.30 -13.36
C CYS A 28 -26.04 -24.85 -13.55
N ALA A 29 -25.67 -24.19 -12.46
CA ALA A 29 -24.81 -23.01 -12.47
C ALA A 29 -23.48 -23.41 -11.80
N GLY A 30 -22.38 -23.29 -12.54
CA GLY A 30 -21.04 -23.48 -11.99
C GLY A 30 -20.54 -22.14 -11.46
N GLY A 31 -20.92 -21.79 -10.23
CA GLY A 31 -20.34 -20.70 -9.46
C GLY A 31 -19.68 -21.26 -8.21
N SER A 32 -18.56 -20.68 -7.81
CA SER A 32 -17.95 -20.91 -6.49
C SER A 32 -18.72 -20.09 -5.45
N ASP A 33 -19.88 -20.60 -5.04
CA ASP A 33 -20.70 -20.01 -3.98
C ASP A 33 -19.98 -20.15 -2.61
N VAL A 34 -19.07 -19.22 -2.32
CA VAL A 34 -18.56 -18.95 -0.95
C VAL A 34 -19.56 -18.01 -0.29
N GLY A 35 -20.00 -18.33 0.93
CA GLY A 35 -21.19 -17.73 1.56
C GLY A 35 -20.92 -17.16 2.95
N ASN A 36 -20.60 -15.86 2.98
CA ASN A 36 -20.36 -15.05 4.19
C ASN A 36 -21.51 -15.14 5.23
N PRO A 37 -21.25 -14.87 6.53
CA PRO A 37 -21.76 -15.76 7.58
C PRO A 37 -22.68 -15.10 8.62
N GLU A 38 -23.46 -15.92 9.34
CA GLU A 38 -24.11 -15.46 10.57
C GLU A 38 -23.08 -15.31 11.72
N SER A 39 -22.71 -14.06 12.02
CA SER A 39 -21.78 -13.60 13.07
C SER A 39 -20.29 -13.97 12.89
N ILE A 40 -19.46 -12.94 12.79
CA ILE A 40 -18.07 -13.02 12.28
C ILE A 40 -17.03 -13.15 13.42
N THR A 41 -17.40 -12.94 14.69
CA THR A 41 -16.47 -12.84 15.83
C THR A 41 -16.55 -13.99 16.85
N PHE A 42 -15.50 -14.13 17.68
CA PHE A 42 -15.36 -15.25 18.62
C PHE A 42 -15.96 -14.96 20.00
N ALA A 43 -16.79 -15.89 20.48
CA ALA A 43 -17.48 -15.79 21.78
C ALA A 43 -16.65 -16.29 22.98
N SER A 44 -15.48 -16.89 22.77
CA SER A 44 -14.55 -17.31 23.84
C SER A 44 -13.15 -17.61 23.32
N ASP A 45 -12.16 -17.53 24.21
CA ASP A 45 -10.76 -17.87 23.93
C ASP A 45 -10.61 -19.31 23.40
N ASP A 46 -11.37 -20.27 23.94
CA ASP A 46 -11.39 -21.66 23.46
C ASP A 46 -11.80 -21.76 21.97
N ALA A 47 -12.71 -20.90 21.51
CA ALA A 47 -13.20 -20.91 20.13
C ALA A 47 -12.19 -20.27 19.16
N LEU A 48 -11.55 -19.18 19.58
CA LEU A 48 -10.48 -18.53 18.81
C LEU A 48 -9.24 -19.42 18.73
N MET A 49 -8.82 -20.02 19.85
CA MET A 49 -7.71 -20.98 19.91
C MET A 49 -7.97 -22.19 19.01
N ALA A 50 -9.18 -22.76 19.05
CA ALA A 50 -9.54 -23.89 18.19
C ALA A 50 -9.50 -23.53 16.69
N TYR A 51 -9.89 -22.31 16.32
CA TYR A 51 -9.77 -21.81 14.95
C TYR A 51 -8.32 -21.58 14.53
N LEU A 52 -7.50 -20.90 15.35
CA LEU A 52 -6.09 -20.66 15.07
C LEU A 52 -5.32 -21.98 14.85
N VAL A 53 -5.49 -22.94 15.76
CA VAL A 53 -4.87 -24.28 15.65
C VAL A 53 -5.34 -25.02 14.40
N ASP A 54 -6.62 -24.95 14.05
CA ASP A 54 -7.18 -25.58 12.85
C ASP A 54 -6.60 -24.99 11.55
N GLN A 55 -6.54 -23.66 11.45
CA GLN A 55 -6.04 -22.98 10.24
C GLN A 55 -4.53 -23.17 10.07
N TYR A 56 -3.73 -23.04 11.15
CA TYR A 56 -2.28 -23.33 11.10
C TYR A 56 -1.97 -24.82 10.91
N ALA A 57 -2.87 -25.74 11.26
CA ALA A 57 -2.71 -27.16 10.92
C ALA A 57 -3.01 -27.45 9.44
N GLN A 58 -3.92 -26.68 8.82
CA GLN A 58 -4.31 -26.81 7.42
C GLN A 58 -3.37 -26.08 6.43
N SER A 59 -2.40 -25.26 6.89
CA SER A 59 -1.55 -24.44 6.02
C SER A 59 -0.47 -25.20 5.23
N ALA A 60 -0.49 -26.55 5.23
CA ALA A 60 0.43 -27.37 4.45
C ALA A 60 -0.03 -27.51 2.99
N LEU A 61 0.90 -27.42 2.04
CA LEU A 61 0.65 -27.47 0.60
C LEU A 61 1.09 -28.82 -0.02
N PRO A 62 0.61 -29.21 -1.20
CA PRO A 62 1.10 -30.43 -1.85
C PRO A 62 2.50 -30.24 -2.45
N ASP A 63 3.36 -31.26 -2.37
CA ASP A 63 4.76 -31.30 -2.85
C ASP A 63 4.93 -30.90 -4.33
N THR A 64 3.85 -31.02 -5.13
CA THR A 64 3.80 -30.70 -6.56
C THR A 64 3.94 -29.20 -6.88
N VAL A 65 4.14 -28.36 -5.87
CA VAL A 65 3.99 -26.89 -5.90
C VAL A 65 5.33 -26.14 -5.85
N ARG A 66 6.45 -26.85 -5.69
CA ARG A 66 7.79 -26.22 -5.57
C ARG A 66 8.23 -25.56 -6.89
N ILE A 67 7.96 -24.27 -7.02
CA ILE A 67 8.22 -23.43 -8.20
C ILE A 67 9.46 -22.53 -7.97
N GLU A 68 10.36 -22.46 -8.94
CA GLU A 68 11.54 -21.56 -8.88
C GLU A 68 11.19 -20.09 -9.18
N LYS A 69 12.01 -19.19 -8.63
CA LYS A 69 11.79 -17.74 -8.51
C LYS A 69 11.75 -16.96 -9.84
N THR A 70 10.91 -15.92 -9.88
CA THR A 70 11.14 -14.67 -10.66
C THR A 70 10.93 -13.45 -9.77
N ASP A 71 11.61 -12.33 -10.06
CA ASP A 71 11.80 -11.18 -9.16
C ASP A 71 10.80 -10.01 -9.35
N ASN A 72 10.65 -9.20 -8.27
CA ASN A 72 10.26 -7.76 -8.25
C ASN A 72 8.83 -7.37 -8.72
N ASP A 73 8.04 -6.49 -8.07
CA ASP A 73 8.29 -5.26 -7.28
C ASP A 73 7.11 -4.97 -6.31
N LEU A 74 7.29 -4.11 -5.29
CA LEU A 74 6.21 -3.58 -4.41
C LEU A 74 6.42 -2.09 -4.05
N ALA A 75 5.34 -1.27 -4.07
CA ALA A 75 5.31 0.15 -3.68
C ALA A 75 3.89 0.61 -3.22
N ALA A 76 3.78 1.71 -2.44
CA ALA A 76 2.53 2.09 -1.72
C ALA A 76 2.34 3.63 -1.48
N PRO A 77 1.29 4.28 -2.08
CA PRO A 77 1.04 5.73 -1.88
C PRO A 77 -0.45 6.31 -1.71
N GLY A 78 -0.86 7.00 -0.59
CA GLY A 78 -2.18 7.68 -0.11
C GLY A 78 -2.22 9.28 -0.14
N ASP A 79 -3.18 10.24 0.33
CA ASP A 79 -3.43 11.83 0.23
C ASP A 79 -4.23 12.59 1.36
N SER A 80 -4.43 13.93 1.53
CA SER A 80 -3.85 15.27 1.16
C SER A 80 -4.60 16.46 1.83
N GLY A 81 -3.96 17.64 1.88
CA GLY A 81 -4.53 19.01 1.71
C GLY A 81 -5.11 19.70 2.97
N GLU A 82 -5.06 21.04 3.15
CA GLU A 82 -4.42 22.15 2.42
C GLU A 82 -4.22 23.34 3.39
N ALA A 83 -3.03 23.96 3.46
CA ALA A 83 -2.81 25.35 3.96
C ALA A 83 -1.35 25.81 3.83
N GLY A 84 -1.07 26.98 3.24
CA GLY A 84 0.12 27.84 3.46
C GLY A 84 1.55 27.33 3.15
N TYR A 85 1.75 26.03 3.14
CA TYR A 85 3.01 25.31 3.00
C TYR A 85 2.72 23.98 2.27
N SER A 86 3.75 23.34 1.71
CA SER A 86 3.57 22.01 1.14
C SER A 86 3.50 20.96 2.26
N GLN A 87 2.42 20.21 2.32
CA GLN A 87 2.35 18.95 3.05
C GLN A 87 3.07 17.85 2.23
N THR A 88 3.03 16.61 2.70
CA THR A 88 3.40 15.43 1.89
C THR A 88 2.61 15.44 0.55
N ASN A 89 3.10 14.81 -0.52
CA ASN A 89 2.37 14.62 -1.81
C ASN A 89 1.84 13.19 -1.96
N ILE A 90 0.57 13.05 -2.32
CA ILE A 90 -0.18 11.87 -1.88
C ILE A 90 -1.27 11.31 -2.98
N GLN A 91 -2.47 10.69 -2.71
CA GLN A 91 -3.50 9.92 -3.53
C GLN A 91 -5.04 10.31 -3.51
N GLU A 92 -5.79 9.94 -2.45
CA GLU A 92 -7.20 10.22 -2.12
C GLU A 92 -7.40 11.24 -0.97
N ALA A 93 -8.06 12.38 -1.24
CA ALA A 93 -8.03 13.57 -0.36
C ALA A 93 -8.66 13.37 1.04
N GLY A 94 -8.01 13.94 2.07
CA GLY A 94 -8.47 13.87 3.47
C GLY A 94 -8.01 12.66 4.29
N VAL A 95 -7.06 11.85 3.79
CA VAL A 95 -6.58 10.59 4.37
C VAL A 95 -5.04 10.58 4.51
N ASP A 96 -4.49 11.43 5.40
CA ASP A 96 -3.05 11.66 5.51
C ASP A 96 -2.24 10.36 5.66
N GLU A 97 -1.00 10.38 5.18
CA GLU A 97 -0.04 9.29 5.30
C GLU A 97 1.22 9.73 6.05
N SER A 98 1.86 8.77 6.72
CA SER A 98 3.14 9.02 7.37
C SER A 98 4.27 9.31 6.37
N ASP A 99 5.20 10.19 6.74
CA ASP A 99 6.43 10.42 5.96
C ASP A 99 7.63 10.76 6.87
N LYS A 100 8.84 10.81 6.31
CA LYS A 100 10.07 11.16 7.05
C LYS A 100 10.10 12.61 7.56
N VAL A 101 9.28 13.50 7.00
CA VAL A 101 9.17 14.90 7.43
C VAL A 101 7.71 15.36 7.45
N LYS A 102 7.37 16.19 8.43
CA LYS A 102 6.10 16.95 8.49
C LYS A 102 6.39 18.41 8.85
N THR A 103 5.43 19.30 8.62
CA THR A 103 5.52 20.73 9.01
C THR A 103 4.13 21.33 9.25
N ASP A 104 4.05 22.32 10.14
CA ASP A 104 2.88 23.18 10.39
C ASP A 104 3.02 24.57 9.71
N GLY A 105 4.07 24.78 8.91
CA GLY A 105 4.41 26.07 8.30
C GLY A 105 5.27 26.99 9.17
N ARG A 106 5.64 26.59 10.39
CA ARG A 106 6.63 27.29 11.25
C ARG A 106 7.76 26.38 11.72
N TYR A 107 7.45 25.12 12.00
CA TYR A 107 8.37 24.09 12.45
C TYR A 107 8.45 22.95 11.44
N ILE A 108 9.64 22.39 11.28
CA ILE A 108 9.91 21.20 10.47
C ILE A 108 10.28 20.07 11.43
N TYR A 109 9.52 18.97 11.38
CA TYR A 109 9.67 17.80 12.21
C TYR A 109 10.38 16.72 11.39
N VAL A 110 11.65 16.43 11.68
CA VAL A 110 12.53 15.59 10.85
C VAL A 110 12.84 14.28 11.55
N ALA A 111 12.48 13.15 10.95
CA ALA A 111 12.90 11.83 11.41
C ALA A 111 14.40 11.61 11.16
N GLY A 112 15.18 11.50 12.24
CA GLY A 112 16.53 10.94 12.20
C GLY A 112 16.51 9.44 12.52
N ASP A 113 17.69 8.83 12.63
CA ASP A 113 17.82 7.39 12.89
C ASP A 113 17.05 6.97 14.14
N THR A 114 17.27 7.64 15.28
CA THR A 114 16.68 7.28 16.58
C THR A 114 16.13 8.50 17.34
N ASP A 115 15.78 9.54 16.63
CA ASP A 115 15.24 10.80 17.16
C ASP A 115 14.34 11.50 16.14
N VAL A 116 13.54 12.46 16.60
CA VAL A 116 12.88 13.44 15.74
C VAL A 116 13.37 14.82 16.13
N LYS A 117 14.05 15.51 15.20
CA LYS A 117 14.49 16.90 15.42
C LYS A 117 13.32 17.85 15.12
N ILE A 118 13.12 18.85 15.97
CA ILE A 118 12.15 19.93 15.73
C ILE A 118 12.94 21.21 15.41
N ILE A 119 12.75 21.73 14.20
CA ILE A 119 13.49 22.88 13.66
C ILE A 119 12.52 24.03 13.39
N GLU A 120 12.77 25.20 13.97
CA GLU A 120 12.07 26.45 13.59
C GLU A 120 12.59 26.92 12.22
N ALA A 121 11.66 27.13 11.28
CA ALA A 121 11.92 27.47 9.90
C ALA A 121 12.39 28.92 9.72
N ALA A 122 13.13 29.17 8.64
CA ALA A 122 13.68 30.48 8.27
C ALA A 122 12.59 31.42 7.71
N SER A 123 11.73 31.94 8.58
CA SER A 123 10.68 32.90 8.24
C SER A 123 11.10 34.37 8.42
N GLU A 124 11.90 34.68 9.46
CA GLU A 124 12.49 36.01 9.71
C GLU A 124 13.99 35.94 10.10
N GLY A 125 14.66 34.79 9.88
CA GLY A 125 16.05 34.57 10.30
C GLY A 125 16.61 33.22 9.85
N ALA A 126 17.71 32.78 10.46
CA ALA A 126 18.28 31.44 10.25
C ALA A 126 17.42 30.34 10.91
N MET A 127 17.54 29.11 10.41
CA MET A 127 16.91 27.93 11.01
C MET A 127 17.49 27.64 12.40
N LYS A 128 16.66 27.11 13.29
CA LYS A 128 17.05 26.80 14.68
C LYS A 128 16.49 25.46 15.11
N LYS A 129 17.34 24.48 15.46
CA LYS A 129 16.89 23.32 16.23
C LYS A 129 16.38 23.82 17.58
N VAL A 130 15.08 23.67 17.84
CA VAL A 130 14.44 24.09 19.08
C VAL A 130 14.46 22.99 20.13
N SER A 131 14.21 21.74 19.70
CA SER A 131 14.20 20.56 20.56
C SER A 131 14.43 19.28 19.75
N GLN A 132 14.36 18.13 20.43
CA GLN A 132 14.28 16.82 19.80
C GLN A 132 13.47 15.86 20.70
N ILE A 133 12.89 14.83 20.10
CA ILE A 133 12.24 13.72 20.79
C ILE A 133 13.09 12.46 20.56
N ASP A 134 13.69 11.91 21.62
CA ASP A 134 14.53 10.71 21.52
C ASP A 134 13.65 9.44 21.43
N VAL A 135 14.03 8.50 20.55
CA VAL A 135 13.23 7.29 20.25
C VAL A 135 14.02 6.02 20.55
N ASN A 136 13.40 5.03 21.21
CA ASN A 136 14.08 3.77 21.57
C ASN A 136 14.04 2.72 20.44
N GLY A 137 14.31 3.15 19.22
CA GLY A 137 14.20 2.37 17.98
C GLY A 137 14.59 3.20 16.77
N PHE A 138 14.42 2.63 15.58
CA PHE A 138 14.66 3.29 14.31
C PHE A 138 13.40 4.03 13.85
N VAL A 139 13.45 5.33 13.60
CA VAL A 139 12.25 6.09 13.21
C VAL A 139 11.83 5.74 11.78
N ASP A 140 10.63 5.19 11.64
CA ASP A 140 10.04 4.87 10.35
C ASP A 140 9.44 6.13 9.72
N SER A 141 8.44 6.73 10.35
CA SER A 141 7.67 7.81 9.73
C SER A 141 6.79 8.58 10.72
N LEU A 142 6.32 9.77 10.31
CA LEU A 142 5.68 10.77 11.17
C LEU A 142 4.28 11.15 10.68
N TYR A 143 3.34 11.38 11.60
CA TYR A 143 2.13 12.18 11.38
C TYR A 143 2.17 13.45 12.21
N LEU A 144 1.52 14.49 11.70
CA LEU A 144 1.32 15.76 12.39
C LEU A 144 -0.16 16.12 12.35
N HIS A 145 -0.81 16.23 13.50
CA HIS A 145 -2.25 16.47 13.60
C HIS A 145 -2.55 17.46 14.74
N ASN A 146 -2.78 18.73 14.39
CA ASN A 146 -2.83 19.84 15.35
C ASN A 146 -1.56 19.83 16.24
N ASP A 147 -1.71 20.06 17.55
CA ASP A 147 -0.63 20.04 18.54
C ASP A 147 -0.14 18.61 18.90
N THR A 148 -0.35 17.61 18.04
CA THR A 148 0.06 16.22 18.26
C THR A 148 0.95 15.70 17.14
N LEU A 149 2.12 15.17 17.53
CA LEU A 149 3.03 14.44 16.65
C LEU A 149 2.93 12.94 16.94
N VAL A 150 2.68 12.12 15.91
CA VAL A 150 2.83 10.66 15.99
C VAL A 150 4.14 10.25 15.34
N ILE A 151 4.89 9.39 16.01
CA ILE A 151 6.15 8.82 15.57
C ILE A 151 5.98 7.30 15.49
N LEU A 152 5.97 6.76 14.27
CA LEU A 152 6.07 5.34 14.02
C LEU A 152 7.55 4.94 13.97
N TYR A 153 7.91 3.86 14.65
CA TYR A 153 9.31 3.42 14.77
C TYR A 153 9.44 1.90 14.89
N THR A 154 10.59 1.34 14.50
CA THR A 154 10.92 -0.08 14.73
C THR A 154 11.77 -0.18 16.01
N PRO A 155 11.31 -0.80 17.10
CA PRO A 155 12.10 -0.93 18.33
C PRO A 155 13.46 -1.60 18.09
N LYS A 156 14.46 -1.33 18.95
CA LYS A 156 15.84 -1.89 18.79
C LYS A 156 15.90 -3.42 18.81
N ASN A 157 14.87 -4.07 19.35
CA ASN A 157 14.64 -5.52 19.39
C ASN A 157 13.42 -5.95 18.53
N GLY A 158 12.92 -5.08 17.67
CA GLY A 158 11.69 -5.22 16.88
C GLY A 158 11.92 -5.36 15.37
N THR A 159 13.17 -5.48 14.91
CA THR A 159 13.48 -5.83 13.50
C THR A 159 13.03 -7.24 13.12
N GLY A 160 12.67 -8.06 14.11
CA GLY A 160 12.38 -9.47 13.95
C GLY A 160 13.57 -10.30 13.49
N SER A 161 13.29 -11.52 13.00
CA SER A 161 14.22 -12.46 12.39
C SER A 161 13.47 -13.43 11.48
N THR A 162 14.16 -14.11 10.56
CA THR A 162 13.52 -15.17 9.77
C THR A 162 13.04 -16.29 10.69
N TRP A 163 11.78 -16.74 10.52
CA TRP A 163 11.33 -17.99 11.13
C TRP A 163 12.16 -19.12 10.52
N THR A 164 12.89 -19.86 11.36
CA THR A 164 13.90 -20.79 10.84
C THR A 164 13.28 -22.06 10.27
N GLY A 165 12.22 -22.59 10.91
CA GLY A 165 11.59 -23.86 10.56
C GLY A 165 12.51 -25.05 10.85
N GLU A 166 13.61 -25.17 10.12
CA GLU A 166 14.74 -26.01 10.50
C GLU A 166 16.06 -25.24 10.46
N LYS A 167 17.15 -25.89 10.85
CA LYS A 167 18.44 -25.22 11.08
C LYS A 167 19.27 -24.95 9.81
N ASP A 168 18.88 -25.57 8.70
CA ASP A 168 19.70 -25.67 7.47
C ASP A 168 18.92 -25.26 6.18
N ILE A 169 17.73 -24.66 6.31
CA ILE A 169 16.94 -24.17 5.15
C ILE A 169 17.48 -22.80 4.68
N THR A 170 17.69 -22.65 3.37
CA THR A 170 18.12 -21.37 2.76
C THR A 170 16.94 -20.43 2.48
N PRO A 171 17.08 -19.09 2.63
CA PRO A 171 16.04 -18.07 2.42
C PRO A 171 15.40 -17.91 1.01
N LEU A 172 15.38 -18.93 0.16
CA LEU A 172 15.09 -18.81 -1.28
C LEU A 172 14.13 -19.88 -1.85
N ASP A 173 13.66 -20.84 -1.04
CA ASP A 173 12.50 -21.65 -1.39
C ASP A 173 11.21 -20.84 -1.11
N ILE A 174 10.33 -20.72 -2.11
CA ILE A 174 9.11 -19.90 -2.04
C ILE A 174 7.94 -20.80 -1.63
N ASP A 175 7.69 -20.87 -0.33
CA ASP A 175 6.56 -21.59 0.24
C ASP A 175 5.36 -20.64 0.37
N ILE A 176 4.22 -21.04 -0.21
CA ILE A 176 2.97 -20.27 -0.21
C ILE A 176 2.13 -20.67 1.01
N GLY A 177 1.23 -19.82 1.49
CA GLY A 177 0.45 -20.04 2.73
C GLY A 177 1.23 -19.86 4.04
N MET A 178 2.56 -19.82 3.98
CA MET A 178 3.43 -19.39 5.09
C MET A 178 4.51 -18.42 4.60
N PRO A 179 4.26 -17.10 4.66
CA PRO A 179 5.09 -16.08 4.03
C PRO A 179 6.48 -15.96 4.68
N TYR A 180 7.48 -16.65 4.09
CA TYR A 180 8.86 -16.70 4.61
C TYR A 180 9.53 -15.31 4.73
N TRP A 181 9.07 -14.33 3.97
CA TRP A 181 9.56 -12.94 4.01
C TRP A 181 9.09 -12.15 5.24
N ILE A 182 8.17 -12.67 6.04
CA ILE A 182 7.61 -11.99 7.22
C ILE A 182 8.42 -12.41 8.46
N PRO A 183 9.15 -11.47 9.11
CA PRO A 183 10.01 -11.83 10.23
C PRO A 183 9.23 -12.02 11.54
N VAL A 184 9.46 -13.15 12.23
CA VAL A 184 8.96 -13.38 13.59
C VAL A 184 9.60 -12.42 14.57
N ASN A 185 8.91 -12.14 15.67
CA ASN A 185 9.33 -11.19 16.71
C ASN A 185 9.56 -9.76 16.19
N ALA A 186 9.01 -9.40 15.02
CA ALA A 186 8.90 -8.02 14.57
C ALA A 186 7.99 -7.21 15.50
N LYS A 187 8.28 -5.92 15.66
CA LYS A 187 7.47 -5.00 16.46
C LYS A 187 7.36 -3.63 15.80
N ILE A 188 6.22 -2.97 15.98
CA ILE A 188 5.98 -1.56 15.65
C ILE A 188 5.88 -0.77 16.95
N GLY A 189 6.59 0.34 17.05
CA GLY A 189 6.42 1.35 18.08
C GLY A 189 5.55 2.50 17.58
N ILE A 190 4.60 2.93 18.42
CA ILE A 190 3.71 4.08 18.20
C ILE A 190 3.90 5.00 19.40
N LEU A 191 4.69 6.07 19.20
CA LEU A 191 4.90 7.13 20.20
C LEU A 191 4.11 8.37 19.78
N ILE A 192 3.33 8.92 20.70
CA ILE A 192 2.52 10.12 20.48
C ILE A 192 2.98 11.19 21.46
N ALA A 193 3.29 12.39 20.96
CA ALA A 193 3.80 13.52 21.73
C ALA A 193 2.95 14.78 21.54
N ASP A 194 2.73 15.49 22.65
CA ASP A 194 2.25 16.87 22.69
C ASP A 194 3.39 17.78 22.21
N ILE A 195 3.09 18.64 21.24
CA ILE A 195 4.00 19.62 20.64
C ILE A 195 3.45 21.05 20.73
N SER A 196 2.46 21.31 21.58
CA SER A 196 1.90 22.66 21.82
C SER A 196 2.94 23.64 22.39
N ASP A 197 4.02 23.13 22.99
CA ASP A 197 5.30 23.81 23.17
C ASP A 197 6.41 23.06 22.41
N PRO A 198 6.77 23.49 21.18
CA PRO A 198 7.83 22.89 20.39
C PRO A 198 9.24 22.98 21.00
N GLU A 199 9.48 23.83 22.02
CA GLU A 199 10.75 23.82 22.76
C GLU A 199 10.77 22.75 23.87
N ASN A 200 9.61 22.26 24.33
CA ASN A 200 9.45 21.30 25.43
C ASN A 200 8.41 20.18 25.13
N PRO A 201 8.57 19.40 24.04
CA PRO A 201 7.60 18.37 23.67
C PRO A 201 7.47 17.26 24.73
N ALA A 202 6.26 16.71 24.90
CA ALA A 202 5.94 15.77 25.97
C ALA A 202 5.25 14.50 25.47
N THR A 203 5.83 13.33 25.76
CA THR A 203 5.23 12.02 25.41
C THR A 203 3.89 11.81 26.13
N ILE A 204 2.82 11.63 25.35
CA ILE A 204 1.47 11.31 25.82
C ILE A 204 1.29 9.80 25.94
N LYS A 205 1.69 9.06 24.90
CA LYS A 205 1.55 7.60 24.78
C LYS A 205 2.80 7.03 24.12
N ASN A 206 3.22 5.85 24.54
CA ASN A 206 4.26 5.08 23.85
C ASN A 206 3.92 3.60 23.98
N ILE A 207 3.47 2.97 22.89
CA ILE A 207 3.16 1.54 22.84
C ILE A 207 4.03 0.85 21.80
N GLN A 208 4.41 -0.40 22.07
CA GLN A 208 5.03 -1.30 21.09
C GLN A 208 4.12 -2.50 20.90
N THR A 209 3.76 -2.79 19.66
CA THR A 209 2.85 -3.86 19.24
C THR A 209 3.63 -4.91 18.45
N ASP A 210 3.23 -6.18 18.53
CA ASP A 210 3.83 -7.22 17.70
C ASP A 210 3.40 -7.14 16.22
N GLY A 211 4.27 -7.63 15.33
CA GLY A 211 4.10 -7.61 13.88
C GLY A 211 4.98 -6.56 13.19
N PHE A 212 4.97 -6.56 11.86
CA PHE A 212 5.60 -5.53 11.03
C PHE A 212 4.55 -4.57 10.46
N LEU A 213 4.97 -3.34 10.14
CA LEU A 213 4.13 -2.31 9.56
C LEU A 213 3.84 -2.61 8.10
N VAL A 214 2.56 -2.74 7.73
CA VAL A 214 2.10 -2.87 6.34
C VAL A 214 1.85 -1.48 5.76
N SER A 215 1.11 -0.67 6.52
CA SER A 215 0.86 0.73 6.21
C SER A 215 0.17 1.41 7.40
N SER A 216 -0.01 2.73 7.33
CA SER A 216 -0.89 3.46 8.24
C SER A 216 -1.61 4.58 7.50
N ARG A 217 -2.77 5.01 8.02
CA ARG A 217 -3.56 6.13 7.49
C ARG A 217 -4.06 7.00 8.63
N LEU A 218 -4.25 8.28 8.40
CA LEU A 218 -4.92 9.18 9.33
C LEU A 218 -6.12 9.85 8.65
N THR A 219 -7.34 9.48 9.09
CA THR A 219 -8.61 10.06 8.62
C THR A 219 -9.50 10.40 9.81
N GLY A 220 -10.31 11.46 9.70
CA GLY A 220 -11.29 11.84 10.71
C GLY A 220 -10.73 12.04 12.13
N GLY A 221 -9.46 12.43 12.26
CA GLY A 221 -8.76 12.60 13.55
C GLY A 221 -8.24 11.30 14.19
N ARG A 222 -8.39 10.15 13.55
CA ARG A 222 -7.91 8.85 14.02
C ARG A 222 -6.75 8.35 13.18
N LEU A 223 -5.75 7.79 13.87
CA LEU A 223 -4.65 7.03 13.29
C LEU A 223 -5.08 5.56 13.19
N HIS A 224 -4.98 4.97 12.01
CA HIS A 224 -5.13 3.53 11.79
C HIS A 224 -3.77 2.95 11.37
N VAL A 225 -3.22 2.03 12.16
CA VAL A 225 -1.96 1.31 11.89
C VAL A 225 -2.30 -0.12 11.51
N ILE A 226 -1.90 -0.53 10.30
CA ILE A 226 -2.12 -1.87 9.78
C ILE A 226 -0.82 -2.65 9.97
N SER A 227 -0.84 -3.67 10.83
CA SER A 227 0.25 -4.61 11.03
C SER A 227 -0.09 -6.00 10.50
N GLN A 228 0.94 -6.78 10.20
CA GLN A 228 0.84 -8.23 10.00
C GLN A 228 1.78 -8.93 10.99
N TYR A 229 1.27 -9.96 11.66
CA TYR A 229 1.99 -10.73 12.66
C TYR A 229 2.02 -12.21 12.28
N PHE A 230 3.20 -12.80 12.32
CA PHE A 230 3.38 -14.26 12.21
C PHE A 230 3.84 -14.79 13.57
N PRO A 231 3.11 -15.74 14.19
CA PRO A 231 3.47 -16.27 15.51
C PRO A 231 4.72 -17.14 15.45
N ASP A 232 5.50 -17.16 16.53
CA ASP A 232 6.76 -17.92 16.63
C ASP A 232 6.49 -19.39 17.00
N ILE A 233 5.65 -20.04 16.20
CA ILE A 233 5.17 -21.41 16.43
C ILE A 233 6.25 -22.47 16.18
N PRO A 234 6.14 -23.66 16.82
CA PRO A 234 7.02 -24.79 16.55
C PRO A 234 7.00 -25.21 15.07
N PRO A 235 8.09 -25.79 14.54
CA PRO A 235 8.17 -26.26 13.15
C PRO A 235 7.06 -27.24 12.77
N ILE A 236 6.09 -26.77 11.99
CA ILE A 236 5.06 -27.60 11.36
C ILE A 236 5.55 -28.17 10.02
N GLU A 237 4.95 -29.28 9.58
CA GLU A 237 5.17 -29.81 8.24
C GLU A 237 4.49 -28.86 7.24
N ARG A 238 5.25 -28.35 6.26
CA ARG A 238 4.76 -27.38 5.26
C ARG A 238 4.22 -28.04 3.99
N TRP A 239 4.50 -29.33 3.81
CA TRP A 239 4.30 -30.07 2.56
C TRP A 239 3.63 -31.44 2.81
N TYR A 240 2.89 -31.96 1.82
CA TYR A 240 2.34 -33.33 1.77
C TYR A 240 2.37 -33.91 0.35
N ASP A 241 2.34 -35.22 0.15
CA ASP A 241 2.61 -35.90 -1.14
C ASP A 241 1.57 -35.68 -2.27
N GLY A 242 0.56 -34.83 -2.05
CA GLY A 242 -0.57 -34.61 -2.94
C GLY A 242 -1.76 -35.55 -2.74
N SER A 243 -1.66 -36.57 -1.88
CA SER A 243 -2.76 -37.48 -1.56
C SER A 243 -3.60 -37.00 -0.37
N ASP A 244 -4.90 -37.37 -0.36
CA ASP A 244 -5.79 -37.15 0.79
C ASP A 244 -5.32 -37.85 2.07
N ALA A 245 -4.52 -38.91 1.97
CA ALA A 245 -4.01 -39.64 3.12
C ALA A 245 -2.89 -38.84 3.80
N ASP A 246 -1.86 -38.46 3.05
CA ASP A 246 -0.74 -37.70 3.57
C ASP A 246 -1.18 -36.29 4.01
N ARG A 247 -2.13 -35.68 3.30
CA ARG A 247 -2.79 -34.42 3.73
C ARG A 247 -3.44 -34.54 5.12
N SER A 248 -4.05 -35.69 5.42
CA SER A 248 -4.69 -35.95 6.72
C SER A 248 -3.65 -36.24 7.81
N ASP A 249 -2.64 -37.05 7.51
CA ASP A 249 -1.57 -37.40 8.46
C ASP A 249 -0.71 -36.16 8.80
N THR A 250 -0.46 -35.28 7.82
CA THR A 250 0.20 -33.97 7.99
C THR A 250 -0.65 -33.00 8.81
N TYR A 251 -1.95 -32.88 8.54
CA TYR A 251 -2.85 -32.07 9.37
C TYR A 251 -2.87 -32.54 10.82
N ASP A 252 -3.05 -33.84 11.09
CA ASP A 252 -3.07 -34.38 12.46
C ASP A 252 -1.70 -34.22 13.16
N THR A 253 -0.59 -34.34 12.42
CA THR A 253 0.77 -34.10 12.92
C THR A 253 0.98 -32.63 13.29
N ASN A 254 0.57 -31.70 12.45
CA ASN A 254 0.67 -30.26 12.70
C ASN A 254 -0.23 -29.87 13.88
N LYS A 255 -1.49 -30.33 13.88
CA LYS A 255 -2.42 -30.11 14.98
C LYS A 255 -1.86 -30.61 16.31
N GLN A 256 -1.21 -31.78 16.35
CA GLN A 256 -0.59 -32.30 17.58
C GLN A 256 0.55 -31.41 18.10
N LYS A 257 1.33 -30.75 17.22
CA LYS A 257 2.36 -29.78 17.62
C LYS A 257 1.74 -28.50 18.19
N LEU A 258 0.65 -28.04 17.58
CA LEU A 258 -0.04 -26.79 17.89
C LEU A 258 -0.96 -26.90 19.13
N ASP A 259 -1.56 -28.06 19.40
CA ASP A 259 -2.36 -28.39 20.60
C ASP A 259 -1.57 -28.28 21.92
N ALA A 260 -0.24 -28.10 21.86
CA ALA A 260 0.63 -27.91 23.02
C ALA A 260 0.84 -26.44 23.42
N LEU A 261 0.36 -25.48 22.60
CA LEU A 261 0.50 -24.04 22.82
C LEU A 261 -0.65 -23.45 23.62
N SER A 262 -0.52 -22.18 24.01
CA SER A 262 -1.59 -21.34 24.55
C SER A 262 -2.01 -20.27 23.52
N LEU A 263 -3.14 -19.60 23.77
CA LEU A 263 -3.63 -18.54 22.88
C LEU A 263 -2.62 -17.37 22.77
N GLU A 264 -1.91 -17.04 23.84
CA GLU A 264 -0.89 -15.98 23.86
C GLU A 264 0.36 -16.31 23.03
N ASP A 265 0.56 -17.57 22.63
CA ASP A 265 1.64 -17.98 21.72
C ASP A 265 1.24 -17.78 20.23
N PHE A 266 -0.05 -17.53 19.96
CA PHE A 266 -0.60 -17.36 18.61
C PHE A 266 -0.97 -15.92 18.23
N ILE A 267 -1.31 -15.06 19.20
CA ILE A 267 -1.87 -13.72 18.93
C ILE A 267 -0.87 -12.60 19.24
N PRO A 268 -0.90 -11.48 18.50
CA PRO A 268 0.00 -10.36 18.77
C PRO A 268 -0.27 -9.73 20.15
N SER A 269 0.79 -9.32 20.84
CA SER A 269 0.72 -8.58 22.11
C SER A 269 1.07 -7.10 21.93
N TYR A 270 0.87 -6.31 22.98
CA TYR A 270 1.44 -4.98 23.11
C TYR A 270 2.12 -4.77 24.47
N GLN A 271 3.01 -3.77 24.52
CA GLN A 271 3.71 -3.30 25.71
C GLN A 271 3.66 -1.77 25.73
N ALA A 272 3.19 -1.16 26.81
CA ALA A 272 3.15 0.29 26.99
C ALA A 272 4.30 0.77 27.88
N TYR A 273 4.81 1.97 27.60
CA TYR A 273 5.98 2.55 28.27
C TYR A 273 5.70 3.98 28.75
N ASP A 274 6.27 4.34 29.89
CA ASP A 274 6.32 5.72 30.34
C ASP A 274 7.40 6.55 29.60
N SER A 275 7.45 7.86 29.88
CA SER A 275 8.44 8.78 29.31
C SER A 275 9.88 8.56 29.79
N THR A 276 10.12 7.62 30.71
CA THR A 276 11.47 7.15 31.09
C THR A 276 11.88 5.86 30.36
N GLY A 277 10.97 5.29 29.56
CA GLY A 277 11.17 4.01 28.87
C GLY A 277 10.94 2.78 29.76
N PHE A 278 10.30 2.94 30.92
CA PHE A 278 9.91 1.82 31.77
C PHE A 278 8.58 1.24 31.29
N MET A 279 8.49 -0.09 31.15
CA MET A 279 7.25 -0.76 30.74
C MET A 279 6.23 -0.72 31.88
N THR A 280 5.09 -0.08 31.64
CA THR A 280 4.01 0.11 32.62
C THR A 280 2.93 -0.95 32.52
N GLU A 281 2.71 -1.51 31.32
CA GLU A 281 1.59 -2.40 31.00
C GLU A 281 1.94 -3.31 29.82
N THR A 282 1.27 -4.47 29.74
CA THR A 282 1.31 -5.38 28.60
C THR A 282 0.02 -6.19 28.54
N GLY A 283 -0.43 -6.52 27.33
CA GLY A 283 -1.65 -7.29 27.10
C GLY A 283 -1.76 -7.75 25.65
N ARG A 284 -2.90 -8.36 25.29
CA ARG A 284 -3.22 -8.74 23.90
C ARG A 284 -3.38 -7.49 23.05
N LEU A 285 -2.84 -7.48 21.82
CA LEU A 285 -3.07 -6.40 20.87
C LEU A 285 -4.53 -6.39 20.39
N VAL A 286 -5.11 -7.58 20.19
CA VAL A 286 -6.49 -7.77 19.72
C VAL A 286 -7.27 -8.59 20.75
N ALA A 287 -8.45 -8.10 21.14
CA ALA A 287 -9.36 -8.81 22.04
C ALA A 287 -10.06 -9.96 21.30
N THR A 288 -10.44 -11.03 22.01
CA THR A 288 -11.02 -12.26 21.43
C THR A 288 -12.31 -11.97 20.66
N GLU A 289 -13.15 -11.11 21.22
CA GLU A 289 -14.40 -10.60 20.63
C GLU A 289 -14.18 -9.70 19.39
N ASN A 290 -12.95 -9.22 19.16
CA ASN A 290 -12.55 -8.39 18.03
C ASN A 290 -11.75 -9.16 16.96
N PHE A 291 -11.57 -10.47 17.12
CA PHE A 291 -11.07 -11.32 16.03
C PHE A 291 -12.20 -11.62 15.04
N LEU A 292 -11.98 -11.34 13.76
CA LEU A 292 -12.86 -11.77 12.67
C LEU A 292 -12.48 -13.16 12.18
N ARG A 293 -13.47 -13.86 11.61
CA ARG A 293 -13.30 -15.10 10.87
C ARG A 293 -13.79 -14.95 9.43
N PRO A 294 -12.90 -14.73 8.45
CA PRO A 294 -13.22 -14.95 7.04
C PRO A 294 -13.57 -16.43 6.78
N ASP A 295 -14.48 -16.71 5.84
CA ASP A 295 -14.81 -18.08 5.39
C ASP A 295 -13.58 -18.83 4.88
N ASP A 296 -12.76 -18.11 4.11
CA ASP A 296 -11.42 -18.48 3.66
C ASP A 296 -10.52 -17.28 3.98
N PRO A 297 -9.51 -17.41 4.86
CA PRO A 297 -8.60 -16.32 5.17
C PRO A 297 -7.57 -16.05 4.07
N ASN A 298 -7.22 -17.07 3.27
CA ASN A 298 -6.09 -17.13 2.35
C ASN A 298 -4.87 -16.28 2.76
N GLY A 299 -4.22 -16.70 3.84
CA GLY A 299 -2.96 -16.09 4.30
C GLY A 299 -2.37 -16.84 5.50
N GLY A 300 -1.09 -16.59 5.77
CA GLY A 300 -0.36 -17.20 6.89
C GLY A 300 -0.27 -16.31 8.14
N THR A 301 -0.61 -15.03 8.05
CA THR A 301 -0.46 -14.06 9.15
C THR A 301 -1.77 -13.64 9.79
N ILE A 302 -1.66 -13.03 10.97
CA ILE A 302 -2.72 -12.24 11.59
C ILE A 302 -2.51 -10.79 11.18
N VAL A 303 -3.40 -10.27 10.32
CA VAL A 303 -3.54 -8.83 10.09
C VAL A 303 -4.17 -8.22 11.34
N SER A 304 -3.65 -7.07 11.81
CA SER A 304 -4.27 -6.26 12.87
C SER A 304 -4.42 -4.81 12.42
N ILE A 305 -5.60 -4.23 12.62
CA ILE A 305 -5.88 -2.80 12.40
C ILE A 305 -5.98 -2.14 13.79
N THR A 306 -4.93 -1.43 14.19
CA THR A 306 -4.88 -0.72 15.49
C THR A 306 -5.27 0.74 15.29
N THR A 307 -6.30 1.20 16.00
CA THR A 307 -6.88 2.54 15.86
C THR A 307 -6.66 3.38 17.11
N VAL A 308 -6.15 4.60 16.95
CA VAL A 308 -5.95 5.57 18.04
C VAL A 308 -6.61 6.90 17.70
N ASP A 309 -7.49 7.37 18.57
CA ASP A 309 -8.10 8.69 18.49
C ASP A 309 -7.13 9.80 18.93
N LEU A 310 -6.80 10.74 18.05
CA LEU A 310 -5.94 11.88 18.37
C LEU A 310 -6.71 13.07 18.95
N ALA A 311 -8.04 12.99 19.08
CA ALA A 311 -8.79 13.86 19.99
C ALA A 311 -8.67 13.42 21.47
N ASN A 312 -8.26 12.17 21.71
CA ASN A 312 -7.95 11.63 23.04
C ASN A 312 -6.70 10.71 23.01
N PRO A 313 -5.51 11.23 22.66
CA PRO A 313 -4.32 10.40 22.42
C PRO A 313 -3.84 9.61 23.66
N ALA A 314 -4.24 10.05 24.86
CA ALA A 314 -3.97 9.40 26.15
C ALA A 314 -5.00 8.31 26.54
N GLY A 315 -6.11 8.18 25.81
CA GLY A 315 -7.10 7.12 26.04
C GLY A 315 -6.59 5.74 25.59
N ASP A 316 -7.46 4.74 25.65
CA ASP A 316 -7.16 3.41 25.12
C ASP A 316 -6.98 3.44 23.59
N PHE A 317 -6.61 2.30 23.00
CA PHE A 317 -6.66 2.08 21.55
C PHE A 317 -7.71 1.01 21.25
N GLU A 318 -8.30 1.05 20.08
CA GLU A 318 -9.20 0.00 19.58
C GLU A 318 -8.46 -0.85 18.55
N SER A 319 -8.83 -2.12 18.41
CA SER A 319 -8.13 -3.03 17.52
C SER A 319 -9.06 -4.11 16.96
N LEU A 320 -8.80 -4.50 15.71
CA LEU A 320 -9.49 -5.55 14.98
C LEU A 320 -8.43 -6.48 14.38
N GLY A 321 -8.62 -7.80 14.45
CA GLY A 321 -7.62 -8.76 13.95
C GLY A 321 -8.22 -9.94 13.22
N PHE A 322 -7.52 -10.52 12.26
CA PHE A 322 -8.01 -11.66 11.48
C PHE A 322 -6.86 -12.39 10.76
N ILE A 323 -7.05 -13.67 10.46
CA ILE A 323 -6.09 -14.39 9.61
C ILE A 323 -6.32 -13.94 8.16
N ALA A 324 -5.27 -13.43 7.53
CA ALA A 324 -5.16 -13.08 6.12
C ALA A 324 -3.74 -12.60 5.86
N ASP A 325 -3.34 -12.50 4.59
CA ASP A 325 -2.17 -11.68 4.22
C ASP A 325 -2.66 -10.40 3.52
N ALA A 326 -1.88 -9.32 3.63
CA ALA A 326 -2.18 -8.00 3.07
C ALA A 326 -0.94 -7.41 2.37
N HIS A 327 -1.02 -7.21 1.05
CA HIS A 327 0.10 -6.71 0.24
C HIS A 327 0.04 -5.20 0.03
N HIS A 328 -1.17 -4.65 -0.08
CA HIS A 328 -1.40 -3.20 -0.25
C HIS A 328 -2.59 -2.73 0.58
N VAL A 329 -2.56 -1.44 0.90
CA VAL A 329 -3.60 -0.73 1.65
C VAL A 329 -4.09 0.45 0.81
N TYR A 330 -5.40 0.58 0.63
CA TYR A 330 -6.03 1.78 0.09
C TYR A 330 -7.07 2.27 1.09
N ALA A 331 -7.30 3.58 1.17
CA ALA A 331 -8.32 4.15 2.05
C ALA A 331 -8.92 5.41 1.45
N SER A 332 -10.23 5.57 1.64
CA SER A 332 -10.95 6.84 1.52
C SER A 332 -11.20 7.43 2.90
N THR A 333 -11.91 8.57 2.99
CA THR A 333 -12.25 9.17 4.28
C THR A 333 -13.13 8.29 5.17
N GLU A 334 -13.94 7.41 4.56
CA GLU A 334 -14.96 6.59 5.23
C GLU A 334 -14.69 5.08 5.15
N ASN A 335 -13.77 4.60 4.30
CA ASN A 335 -13.53 3.17 4.09
C ASN A 335 -12.04 2.81 3.99
N LEU A 336 -11.65 1.67 4.57
CA LEU A 336 -10.33 1.04 4.42
C LEU A 336 -10.45 -0.21 3.56
N TYR A 337 -9.48 -0.43 2.67
CA TYR A 337 -9.40 -1.58 1.79
C TYR A 337 -8.03 -2.26 1.93
N LEU A 338 -8.02 -3.51 2.38
CA LEU A 338 -6.84 -4.36 2.48
C LEU A 338 -6.84 -5.36 1.34
N VAL A 339 -5.70 -5.49 0.66
CA VAL A 339 -5.64 -6.10 -0.68
C VAL A 339 -4.46 -7.06 -0.78
N SER A 340 -4.71 -8.28 -1.25
CA SER A 340 -3.69 -9.33 -1.43
C SER A 340 -3.82 -10.02 -2.79
N THR A 341 -2.70 -10.55 -3.27
CA THR A 341 -2.59 -11.23 -4.57
C THR A 341 -2.57 -12.74 -4.35
N GLU A 342 -3.54 -13.43 -4.92
CA GLU A 342 -3.74 -14.86 -4.80
C GLU A 342 -3.28 -15.56 -6.09
N TYR A 343 -2.74 -16.76 -5.95
CA TYR A 343 -2.25 -17.56 -7.07
C TYR A 343 -3.04 -18.87 -7.13
N ASN A 344 -4.25 -18.82 -7.72
CA ASN A 344 -5.12 -19.98 -7.80
C ASN A 344 -4.65 -20.94 -8.89
N ASN A 345 -5.08 -22.21 -8.87
CA ASN A 345 -4.63 -23.26 -9.79
C ASN A 345 -3.13 -23.66 -9.70
N ILE A 346 -2.44 -23.37 -8.59
CA ILE A 346 -1.20 -24.08 -8.23
C ILE A 346 -1.51 -25.55 -7.81
N PHE A 347 -2.74 -25.83 -7.39
CA PHE A 347 -3.16 -27.10 -6.78
C PHE A 347 -3.97 -28.02 -7.72
N SER A 348 -4.11 -27.67 -9.00
CA SER A 348 -4.81 -28.52 -9.97
C SER A 348 -3.88 -29.62 -10.51
N ILE A 349 -4.14 -30.87 -10.13
CA ILE A 349 -3.37 -32.07 -10.55
C ILE A 349 -3.43 -32.31 -12.08
N GLU A 350 -4.34 -31.67 -12.81
CA GLU A 350 -4.43 -31.72 -14.27
C GLU A 350 -3.93 -30.42 -14.94
N VAL A 351 -3.22 -30.58 -16.07
CA VAL A 351 -2.71 -29.55 -17.00
C VAL A 351 -1.35 -28.91 -16.64
N GLU A 352 -0.29 -29.63 -17.02
CA GLU A 352 1.15 -29.29 -17.03
C GLU A 352 1.53 -28.08 -17.94
N THR A 353 0.58 -27.23 -18.33
CA THR A 353 0.77 -26.16 -19.33
C THR A 353 0.02 -24.85 -19.03
N SER A 354 -0.48 -24.66 -17.81
CA SER A 354 -1.23 -23.46 -17.41
C SER A 354 -0.56 -22.79 -16.21
N PHE A 355 -0.27 -21.49 -16.32
CA PHE A 355 0.16 -20.70 -15.16
C PHE A 355 -1.01 -20.47 -14.20
N PRO A 356 -0.75 -20.27 -12.90
CA PRO A 356 -1.80 -20.03 -11.92
C PRO A 356 -2.64 -18.80 -12.27
N ASP A 357 -3.96 -18.95 -12.13
CA ASP A 357 -4.93 -17.87 -12.30
C ASP A 357 -4.79 -16.89 -11.14
N GLN A 358 -4.07 -15.80 -11.39
CA GLN A 358 -3.91 -14.72 -10.43
C GLN A 358 -5.26 -14.07 -10.13
N GLN A 359 -5.58 -13.90 -8.86
CA GLN A 359 -6.69 -13.08 -8.38
C GLN A 359 -6.16 -12.03 -7.40
N THR A 360 -6.96 -11.03 -7.12
CA THR A 360 -6.75 -10.04 -6.06
C THR A 360 -7.93 -10.10 -5.11
N ARG A 361 -7.71 -10.46 -3.84
CA ARG A 361 -8.72 -10.42 -2.78
C ARG A 361 -8.74 -9.04 -2.13
N ILE A 362 -9.93 -8.60 -1.75
CA ILE A 362 -10.22 -7.28 -1.22
C ILE A 362 -11.07 -7.44 0.04
N TYR A 363 -10.57 -6.97 1.17
CA TYR A 363 -11.32 -6.84 2.43
C TYR A 363 -11.63 -5.36 2.66
N LYS A 364 -12.91 -5.01 2.83
CA LYS A 364 -13.39 -3.65 3.10
C LYS A 364 -13.78 -3.51 4.58
N PHE A 365 -13.36 -2.40 5.18
CA PHE A 365 -13.75 -1.97 6.52
C PHE A 365 -14.35 -0.57 6.48
N ASP A 366 -15.32 -0.31 7.35
CA ASP A 366 -15.93 0.99 7.58
C ASP A 366 -15.11 1.77 8.61
N LEU A 367 -14.83 3.05 8.33
CA LEU A 367 -14.10 3.98 9.19
C LEU A 367 -14.98 5.12 9.72
N SER A 368 -16.27 5.17 9.37
CA SER A 368 -17.17 6.28 9.69
C SER A 368 -17.55 6.33 11.19
N ALA A 369 -17.67 5.17 11.83
CA ALA A 369 -17.77 5.03 13.29
C ALA A 369 -16.38 5.08 13.94
N PRO A 370 -16.25 5.39 15.26
CA PRO A 370 -14.97 5.40 15.97
C PRO A 370 -14.21 4.06 15.85
N THR A 371 -14.95 2.97 16.07
CA THR A 371 -14.53 1.58 15.88
C THR A 371 -14.51 1.22 14.40
N VAL A 372 -13.47 0.51 13.97
CA VAL A 372 -13.36 -0.02 12.61
C VAL A 372 -14.19 -1.29 12.50
N GLU A 373 -15.24 -1.28 11.68
CA GLU A 373 -16.12 -2.43 11.47
C GLU A 373 -15.80 -3.12 10.13
N TYR A 374 -15.85 -4.46 10.09
CA TYR A 374 -15.78 -5.19 8.83
C TYR A 374 -17.05 -4.95 8.00
N SER A 375 -16.88 -4.56 6.73
CA SER A 375 -17.98 -4.09 5.87
C SER A 375 -18.30 -5.07 4.74
N ALA A 376 -17.28 -5.64 4.06
CA ALA A 376 -17.47 -6.59 2.98
C ALA A 376 -16.16 -7.28 2.55
N ALA A 377 -16.25 -8.37 1.79
CA ALA A 377 -15.12 -8.90 1.00
C ALA A 377 -15.48 -9.19 -0.46
N GLY A 378 -14.47 -9.28 -1.33
CA GLY A 378 -14.64 -9.71 -2.72
C GLY A 378 -13.29 -10.01 -3.40
N GLN A 379 -13.35 -10.39 -4.67
CA GLN A 379 -12.19 -10.77 -5.47
C GLN A 379 -12.31 -10.22 -6.91
N VAL A 380 -11.17 -9.96 -7.54
CA VAL A 380 -11.08 -9.61 -8.98
C VAL A 380 -9.93 -10.36 -9.68
N PRO A 381 -10.03 -10.68 -10.98
CA PRO A 381 -8.93 -11.29 -11.73
C PRO A 381 -7.67 -10.42 -11.83
N GLY A 382 -6.51 -11.08 -11.82
CA GLY A 382 -5.19 -10.46 -11.96
C GLY A 382 -4.59 -9.94 -10.65
N ARG A 383 -3.44 -9.28 -10.76
CA ARG A 383 -2.74 -8.60 -9.67
C ARG A 383 -2.75 -7.08 -9.86
N ILE A 384 -2.86 -6.31 -8.78
CA ILE A 384 -2.63 -4.86 -8.80
C ILE A 384 -1.14 -4.52 -8.96
N LEU A 385 -0.83 -3.26 -9.32
CA LEU A 385 0.54 -2.73 -9.37
C LEU A 385 0.98 -2.12 -8.03
N ASN A 386 0.09 -1.34 -7.41
CA ASN A 386 0.27 -0.61 -6.15
C ASN A 386 -1.09 -0.05 -5.70
N GLN A 387 -1.20 0.65 -4.57
CA GLN A 387 -2.50 1.20 -4.13
C GLN A 387 -3.07 2.33 -5.03
N PHE A 388 -2.29 2.98 -5.92
CA PHE A 388 -2.87 3.84 -6.98
C PHE A 388 -3.66 3.06 -8.04
N SER A 389 -3.49 1.73 -8.06
CA SER A 389 -4.37 0.82 -8.80
C SER A 389 -5.76 0.71 -8.15
N LEU A 390 -6.05 1.43 -7.07
CA LEU A 390 -7.37 1.56 -6.46
C LEU A 390 -7.82 3.03 -6.37
N GLY A 391 -9.12 3.22 -6.28
CA GLY A 391 -9.73 4.50 -5.88
C GLY A 391 -11.24 4.37 -5.72
N GLU A 392 -11.80 5.00 -4.70
CA GLU A 392 -13.24 5.00 -4.41
C GLU A 392 -13.88 6.28 -4.97
N TYR A 393 -15.11 6.21 -5.50
CA TYR A 393 -15.90 7.41 -5.75
C TYR A 393 -17.38 7.10 -5.62
N ALA A 394 -18.10 7.92 -4.86
CA ALA A 394 -19.54 7.77 -4.60
C ALA A 394 -19.93 6.35 -4.11
N GLY A 395 -19.12 5.73 -3.24
CA GLY A 395 -19.33 4.37 -2.71
C GLY A 395 -18.90 3.22 -3.62
N ILE A 396 -18.40 3.52 -4.83
CA ILE A 396 -17.91 2.52 -5.79
C ILE A 396 -16.38 2.42 -5.70
N LEU A 397 -15.87 1.24 -5.37
CA LEU A 397 -14.45 0.93 -5.48
C LEU A 397 -14.11 0.65 -6.95
N ARG A 398 -13.04 1.26 -7.45
CA ARG A 398 -12.45 0.95 -8.76
C ARG A 398 -11.08 0.36 -8.55
N ILE A 399 -10.75 -0.68 -9.31
CA ILE A 399 -9.48 -1.40 -9.19
C ILE A 399 -8.94 -1.78 -10.57
N ALA A 400 -7.65 -1.53 -10.81
CA ALA A 400 -6.93 -1.85 -12.04
C ALA A 400 -5.98 -3.02 -11.82
N THR A 401 -5.99 -4.03 -12.69
CA THR A 401 -5.15 -5.23 -12.54
C THR A 401 -4.48 -5.67 -13.84
N THR A 402 -3.41 -6.46 -13.72
CA THR A 402 -2.80 -7.22 -14.82
C THR A 402 -2.98 -8.73 -14.59
N THR A 403 -3.48 -9.46 -15.59
CA THR A 403 -3.44 -10.94 -15.64
C THR A 403 -2.33 -11.41 -16.57
N GLY A 404 -1.65 -12.51 -16.23
CA GLY A 404 -0.64 -13.12 -17.09
C GLY A 404 0.71 -12.42 -17.02
N TYR A 405 1.51 -12.60 -18.08
CA TYR A 405 2.91 -12.20 -18.15
C TYR A 405 3.29 -11.56 -19.49
N VAL A 406 4.28 -10.67 -19.46
CA VAL A 406 4.78 -9.99 -20.67
C VAL A 406 5.67 -10.92 -21.50
N TRP A 407 6.41 -11.83 -20.85
CA TRP A 407 7.43 -12.66 -21.49
C TRP A 407 6.87 -13.80 -22.37
N ASP A 408 5.62 -14.22 -22.16
CA ASP A 408 4.88 -15.17 -23.02
C ASP A 408 3.83 -14.46 -23.90
N GLY A 409 3.66 -13.14 -23.75
CA GLY A 409 2.64 -12.34 -24.44
C GLY A 409 1.21 -12.56 -23.94
N SER A 410 1.00 -13.24 -22.81
CA SER A 410 -0.33 -13.47 -22.23
C SER A 410 -0.90 -12.23 -21.52
N SER A 411 -0.04 -11.28 -21.13
CA SER A 411 -0.36 -10.09 -20.34
C SER A 411 -1.58 -9.32 -20.86
N LYS A 412 -2.50 -8.99 -19.97
CA LYS A 412 -3.68 -8.15 -20.24
C LYS A 412 -4.02 -7.33 -19.01
N ASN A 413 -4.50 -6.12 -19.24
CA ASN A 413 -4.85 -5.19 -18.17
C ASN A 413 -6.37 -5.00 -18.12
N HIS A 414 -6.90 -4.79 -16.92
CA HIS A 414 -8.35 -4.73 -16.67
C HIS A 414 -8.66 -3.63 -15.66
N VAL A 415 -9.92 -3.16 -15.66
CA VAL A 415 -10.47 -2.30 -14.60
C VAL A 415 -11.83 -2.83 -14.20
N PHE A 416 -12.05 -3.01 -12.90
CA PHE A 416 -13.31 -3.44 -12.32
C PHE A 416 -13.90 -2.34 -11.44
N CYS A 417 -15.23 -2.21 -11.47
CA CYS A 417 -15.99 -1.35 -10.58
C CYS A 417 -16.82 -2.25 -9.64
N LEU A 418 -16.71 -2.04 -8.33
CA LEU A 418 -17.33 -2.88 -7.31
C LEU A 418 -18.23 -2.06 -6.38
N GLU A 419 -19.38 -2.62 -6.03
CA GLU A 419 -20.40 -2.03 -5.16
C GLU A 419 -20.59 -2.93 -3.92
N GLY A 420 -20.71 -2.32 -2.73
CA GLY A 420 -20.93 -3.05 -1.48
C GLY A 420 -22.39 -3.49 -1.32
N ASN A 421 -22.64 -4.78 -1.14
CA ASN A 421 -23.98 -5.37 -1.12
C ASN A 421 -24.00 -6.65 -0.26
N ASP A 422 -24.68 -6.60 0.89
CA ASP A 422 -24.82 -7.70 1.87
C ASP A 422 -23.49 -8.44 2.15
N GLU A 423 -22.56 -7.76 2.83
CA GLU A 423 -21.20 -8.23 3.20
C GLU A 423 -20.29 -8.66 2.04
N ARG A 424 -20.66 -8.34 0.79
CA ARG A 424 -19.88 -8.70 -0.42
C ARG A 424 -19.59 -7.46 -1.28
N LEU A 425 -18.46 -7.48 -1.97
CA LEU A 425 -18.11 -6.52 -3.04
C LEU A 425 -18.47 -7.15 -4.39
N ASP A 426 -19.66 -6.86 -4.89
CA ASP A 426 -20.12 -7.37 -6.20
C ASP A 426 -19.49 -6.55 -7.34
N ILE A 427 -18.93 -7.21 -8.36
CA ILE A 427 -18.42 -6.54 -9.58
C ILE A 427 -19.60 -6.06 -10.42
N ILE A 428 -19.87 -4.76 -10.42
CA ILE A 428 -20.98 -4.13 -11.14
C ILE A 428 -20.63 -3.68 -12.57
N GLY A 429 -19.35 -3.50 -12.88
CA GLY A 429 -18.86 -3.09 -14.20
C GLY A 429 -17.41 -3.50 -14.44
N ARG A 430 -17.02 -3.62 -15.71
CA ARG A 430 -15.69 -4.14 -16.11
C ARG A 430 -15.21 -3.58 -17.46
N LEU A 431 -13.90 -3.36 -17.54
CA LEU A 431 -13.11 -3.25 -18.76
C LEU A 431 -12.06 -4.35 -18.73
N GLU A 432 -12.01 -5.20 -19.76
CA GLU A 432 -11.14 -6.37 -19.78
C GLU A 432 -10.31 -6.42 -21.08
N GLY A 433 -9.03 -6.84 -20.97
CA GLY A 433 -8.18 -7.04 -22.14
C GLY A 433 -7.52 -5.77 -22.71
N LEU A 434 -7.35 -4.73 -21.89
CA LEU A 434 -6.62 -3.51 -22.26
C LEU A 434 -5.13 -3.81 -22.48
N ALA A 435 -4.56 -3.21 -23.51
CA ALA A 435 -3.15 -3.36 -23.94
C ALA A 435 -2.61 -4.82 -23.92
N PRO A 436 -3.08 -5.70 -24.82
CA PRO A 436 -2.63 -7.10 -24.87
C PRO A 436 -1.12 -7.23 -25.15
N GLY A 437 -0.43 -8.00 -24.32
CA GLY A 437 1.03 -8.14 -24.29
C GLY A 437 1.72 -7.21 -23.30
N GLU A 438 1.04 -6.17 -22.80
CA GLU A 438 1.62 -5.15 -21.91
C GLU A 438 1.19 -5.34 -20.45
N ARG A 439 1.91 -4.74 -19.49
CA ARG A 439 1.52 -4.65 -18.06
C ARG A 439 1.26 -3.21 -17.65
N LEU A 440 0.53 -3.01 -16.55
CA LEU A 440 0.43 -1.71 -15.89
C LEU A 440 1.81 -1.22 -15.43
N TYR A 441 2.07 0.07 -15.64
CA TYR A 441 3.25 0.80 -15.18
C TYR A 441 2.90 2.01 -14.31
N ALA A 442 1.73 2.61 -14.54
CA ALA A 442 1.05 3.47 -13.56
C ALA A 442 -0.47 3.37 -13.72
N ALA A 443 -1.18 3.72 -12.66
CA ALA A 443 -2.63 3.90 -12.63
C ALA A 443 -2.95 5.11 -11.74
N ARG A 444 -4.10 5.75 -11.95
CA ARG A 444 -4.69 6.71 -11.01
C ARG A 444 -6.20 6.82 -11.27
N PHE A 445 -6.98 6.96 -10.22
CA PHE A 445 -8.43 7.22 -10.29
C PHE A 445 -8.74 8.58 -9.65
N ILE A 446 -9.62 9.37 -10.28
CA ILE A 446 -9.95 10.74 -9.82
C ILE A 446 -11.40 11.04 -10.17
N LYS A 447 -12.26 11.29 -9.18
CA LYS A 447 -13.71 11.50 -9.37
C LYS A 447 -14.32 10.39 -10.24
N ASP A 448 -14.90 10.71 -11.39
CA ASP A 448 -15.49 9.82 -12.38
C ASP A 448 -14.52 9.38 -13.51
N LYS A 449 -13.23 9.71 -13.40
CA LYS A 449 -12.18 9.42 -14.39
C LYS A 449 -11.19 8.36 -13.89
N GLY A 450 -10.68 7.56 -14.80
CA GLY A 450 -9.50 6.70 -14.59
C GLY A 450 -8.38 7.01 -15.60
N TYR A 451 -7.15 6.75 -15.22
CA TYR A 451 -5.95 6.90 -16.05
C TYR A 451 -5.09 5.66 -15.89
N LEU A 452 -4.68 5.05 -17.00
CA LEU A 452 -3.75 3.92 -17.00
C LEU A 452 -2.58 4.21 -17.94
N VAL A 453 -1.43 3.67 -17.56
CA VAL A 453 -0.19 3.66 -18.33
C VAL A 453 0.26 2.20 -18.43
N THR A 454 0.50 1.73 -19.65
CA THR A 454 1.04 0.39 -19.93
C THR A 454 2.29 0.51 -20.78
N PHE A 455 3.18 -0.48 -20.77
CA PHE A 455 4.43 -0.38 -21.52
C PHE A 455 5.01 -1.71 -21.98
N VAL A 456 5.55 -1.70 -23.22
CA VAL A 456 6.49 -2.70 -23.77
C VAL A 456 7.57 -2.00 -24.62
N GLU A 457 7.18 -1.14 -25.57
CA GLU A 457 8.11 -0.32 -26.39
C GLU A 457 7.74 1.18 -26.44
N ILE A 458 6.45 1.52 -26.29
CA ILE A 458 5.88 2.88 -26.27
C ILE A 458 4.77 2.89 -25.21
N ASP A 459 4.58 4.00 -24.49
CA ASP A 459 3.59 4.15 -23.40
C ASP A 459 2.27 4.76 -23.91
N PRO A 460 1.18 3.99 -24.08
CA PRO A 460 -0.18 4.53 -24.19
C PRO A 460 -0.74 4.97 -22.83
N LEU A 461 -0.86 6.29 -22.65
CA LEU A 461 -1.75 6.86 -21.64
C LEU A 461 -3.21 6.65 -22.09
N PHE A 462 -3.94 5.81 -21.38
CA PHE A 462 -5.38 5.62 -21.55
C PHE A 462 -6.17 6.52 -20.61
N THR A 463 -7.17 7.21 -21.14
CA THR A 463 -8.21 7.89 -20.36
C THR A 463 -9.47 7.04 -20.31
N LEU A 464 -10.03 6.83 -19.11
CA LEU A 464 -11.19 5.96 -18.87
C LEU A 464 -12.37 6.76 -18.30
N ASP A 465 -13.52 6.69 -18.97
CA ASP A 465 -14.78 7.23 -18.47
C ASP A 465 -15.46 6.18 -17.58
N LEU A 466 -15.62 6.53 -16.31
CA LEU A 466 -16.20 5.69 -15.25
C LEU A 466 -17.46 6.35 -14.66
N SER A 467 -18.04 7.33 -15.37
CA SER A 467 -19.24 8.08 -14.94
C SER A 467 -20.51 7.22 -14.88
N ASP A 468 -20.59 6.17 -15.70
CA ASP A 468 -21.44 5.00 -15.44
C ASP A 468 -20.55 3.81 -14.99
N PRO A 469 -20.43 3.55 -13.67
CA PRO A 469 -19.60 2.46 -13.17
C PRO A 469 -20.15 1.07 -13.50
N ARG A 470 -21.33 0.94 -14.12
CA ARG A 470 -21.85 -0.33 -14.66
C ARG A 470 -21.49 -0.52 -16.14
N ASN A 471 -21.12 0.55 -16.83
CA ASN A 471 -20.68 0.52 -18.24
C ASN A 471 -19.37 1.35 -18.43
N PRO A 472 -18.29 1.08 -17.68
CA PRO A 472 -17.02 1.81 -17.82
C PRO A 472 -16.46 1.67 -19.25
N SER A 473 -15.83 2.73 -19.77
CA SER A 473 -15.35 2.78 -21.15
C SER A 473 -13.99 3.46 -21.31
N VAL A 474 -13.25 3.11 -22.36
CA VAL A 474 -12.05 3.85 -22.76
C VAL A 474 -12.50 5.10 -23.53
N ALA A 475 -12.17 6.29 -22.99
CA ALA A 475 -12.48 7.57 -23.61
C ALA A 475 -11.46 7.93 -24.70
N GLY A 476 -10.17 7.69 -24.44
CA GLY A 476 -9.06 8.03 -25.34
C GLY A 476 -7.77 7.26 -25.05
N GLU A 477 -6.83 7.36 -25.99
CA GLU A 477 -5.50 6.72 -25.97
C GLU A 477 -4.49 7.68 -26.61
N LEU A 478 -3.40 7.99 -25.91
CA LEU A 478 -2.29 8.82 -26.41
C LEU A 478 -0.96 8.10 -26.19
N LYS A 479 -0.19 7.89 -27.27
CA LYS A 479 1.10 7.19 -27.21
C LYS A 479 2.27 8.18 -27.08
N VAL A 480 3.09 7.97 -26.06
CA VAL A 480 4.24 8.82 -25.71
C VAL A 480 5.53 7.97 -25.64
N PRO A 481 6.67 8.46 -26.16
CA PRO A 481 7.96 7.82 -25.94
C PRO A 481 8.45 8.06 -24.50
N GLY A 482 8.90 6.99 -23.86
CA GLY A 482 9.24 6.94 -22.44
C GLY A 482 8.43 5.84 -21.75
N TYR A 483 8.48 5.80 -20.42
CA TYR A 483 7.39 5.22 -19.61
C TYR A 483 7.13 6.11 -18.40
N SER A 484 5.88 6.25 -17.99
CA SER A 484 5.48 6.97 -16.78
C SER A 484 5.46 6.02 -15.57
N ALA A 485 6.15 6.38 -14.49
CA ALA A 485 6.12 5.63 -13.23
C ALA A 485 5.08 6.18 -12.24
N TYR A 486 4.86 7.49 -12.28
CA TYR A 486 3.95 8.21 -11.40
C TYR A 486 3.07 9.21 -12.18
N ILE A 487 1.81 9.36 -11.75
CA ILE A 487 0.81 10.29 -12.30
C ILE A 487 0.32 11.21 -11.18
N HIS A 488 0.49 12.52 -11.37
CA HIS A 488 0.06 13.59 -10.46
C HIS A 488 -0.93 14.53 -11.17
N PRO A 489 -2.15 14.72 -10.66
CA PRO A 489 -3.13 15.63 -11.27
C PRO A 489 -2.82 17.09 -10.96
N ILE A 490 -2.99 17.97 -11.95
CA ILE A 490 -2.84 19.42 -11.80
C ILE A 490 -4.16 20.08 -12.19
N GLY A 491 -4.94 20.44 -11.17
CA GLY A 491 -6.32 20.89 -11.33
C GLY A 491 -7.23 19.80 -11.93
N GLU A 492 -8.19 20.22 -12.76
CA GLU A 492 -9.15 19.29 -13.41
C GLU A 492 -8.79 18.95 -14.88
N ASN A 493 -7.82 19.68 -15.45
CA ASN A 493 -7.52 19.72 -16.88
C ASN A 493 -6.12 19.23 -17.26
N TYR A 494 -5.20 19.04 -16.31
CA TYR A 494 -3.83 18.61 -16.61
C TYR A 494 -3.38 17.42 -15.77
N LEU A 495 -2.46 16.63 -16.34
CA LEU A 495 -1.69 15.60 -15.62
C LEU A 495 -0.21 15.87 -15.82
N LEU A 496 0.55 15.83 -14.73
CA LEU A 496 1.99 15.62 -14.74
C LEU A 496 2.26 14.12 -14.61
N THR A 497 3.11 13.57 -15.46
CA THR A 497 3.74 12.27 -15.20
C THR A 497 5.25 12.42 -15.03
N ILE A 498 5.81 11.55 -14.20
CA ILE A 498 7.25 11.45 -13.93
C ILE A 498 7.67 10.00 -14.16
N GLY A 499 8.77 9.82 -14.89
CA GLY A 499 9.19 8.51 -15.39
C GLY A 499 10.57 8.54 -16.03
N LYS A 500 10.78 7.71 -17.05
CA LYS A 500 12.05 7.58 -17.77
C LYS A 500 11.91 7.90 -19.25
N ASP A 501 12.92 8.54 -19.80
CA ASP A 501 13.15 8.55 -21.24
C ASP A 501 13.64 7.16 -21.72
N VAL A 502 13.31 6.79 -22.96
CA VAL A 502 13.74 5.52 -23.58
C VAL A 502 14.23 5.73 -25.01
N THR A 503 15.33 5.06 -25.35
CA THR A 503 15.76 4.89 -26.75
C THR A 503 15.65 3.43 -27.14
N VAL A 504 15.06 3.15 -28.31
CA VAL A 504 14.93 1.78 -28.84
C VAL A 504 15.99 1.52 -29.90
N GLU A 505 16.76 0.44 -29.75
CA GLU A 505 17.75 -0.01 -30.74
C GLU A 505 17.74 -1.54 -30.83
N ASN A 506 17.73 -2.10 -32.04
CA ASN A 506 17.77 -3.55 -32.26
C ASN A 506 16.65 -4.35 -31.53
N ASN A 507 15.46 -3.75 -31.36
CA ASN A 507 14.34 -4.24 -30.54
C ASN A 507 14.66 -4.41 -29.03
N SER A 508 15.69 -3.71 -28.54
CA SER A 508 15.93 -3.50 -27.10
C SER A 508 15.55 -2.08 -26.69
N VAL A 509 14.84 -1.95 -25.57
CA VAL A 509 14.52 -0.67 -24.93
C VAL A 509 15.63 -0.29 -23.94
N TRP A 510 16.20 0.89 -24.11
CA TRP A 510 17.25 1.43 -23.24
C TRP A 510 16.75 2.67 -22.49
N TYR A 511 16.42 2.50 -21.20
CA TYR A 511 16.14 3.62 -20.28
C TYR A 511 17.33 4.60 -20.25
N GLN A 512 17.04 5.90 -20.31
CA GLN A 512 18.03 6.98 -20.26
C GLN A 512 17.88 7.76 -18.94
N GLY A 513 17.79 9.09 -19.00
CA GLY A 513 17.50 9.93 -17.84
C GLY A 513 16.04 9.89 -17.39
N LEU A 514 15.69 10.78 -16.47
CA LEU A 514 14.30 11.00 -16.06
C LEU A 514 13.57 11.80 -17.14
N GLN A 515 12.26 11.58 -17.25
CA GLN A 515 11.36 12.38 -18.08
C GLN A 515 10.19 12.89 -17.23
N MET A 516 9.93 14.20 -17.31
CA MET A 516 8.66 14.79 -16.92
C MET A 516 7.80 14.99 -18.17
N SER A 517 6.50 14.83 -18.06
CA SER A 517 5.57 15.02 -19.18
C SER A 517 4.26 15.62 -18.70
N LEU A 518 3.81 16.69 -19.35
CA LEU A 518 2.59 17.42 -19.03
C LEU A 518 1.55 17.18 -20.12
N PHE A 519 0.35 16.80 -19.71
CA PHE A 519 -0.75 16.41 -20.59
C PHE A 519 -1.96 17.31 -20.38
N ASP A 520 -2.58 17.78 -21.48
CA ASP A 520 -3.94 18.33 -21.47
C ASP A 520 -4.96 17.19 -21.54
N ILE A 521 -5.88 17.15 -20.59
CA ILE A 521 -6.98 16.19 -20.49
C ILE A 521 -8.37 16.87 -20.48
N SER A 522 -8.44 18.16 -20.85
CA SER A 522 -9.70 18.91 -20.98
C SER A 522 -10.59 18.32 -22.08
N ASN A 523 -9.99 17.88 -23.19
CA ASN A 523 -10.60 16.96 -24.16
C ASN A 523 -10.31 15.52 -23.74
N PHE A 524 -11.04 15.00 -22.76
CA PHE A 524 -10.78 13.69 -22.15
C PHE A 524 -10.75 12.50 -23.14
N ALA A 525 -11.40 12.62 -24.31
CA ALA A 525 -11.39 11.61 -25.37
C ALA A 525 -10.19 11.73 -26.34
N ASN A 526 -9.47 12.84 -26.32
CA ASN A 526 -8.25 13.07 -27.11
C ASN A 526 -7.25 13.85 -26.23
N PRO A 527 -6.64 13.20 -25.22
CA PRO A 527 -5.61 13.86 -24.42
C PRO A 527 -4.41 14.23 -25.31
N GLU A 528 -3.74 15.34 -24.99
CA GLU A 528 -2.61 15.87 -25.77
C GLU A 528 -1.37 16.06 -24.88
N LEU A 529 -0.20 15.62 -25.36
CA LEU A 529 1.09 15.88 -24.69
C LEU A 529 1.55 17.29 -25.04
N ILE A 530 1.54 18.20 -24.06
CA ILE A 530 1.78 19.64 -24.28
C ILE A 530 3.21 20.09 -23.90
N ALA A 531 3.86 19.42 -22.95
CA ALA A 531 5.27 19.66 -22.63
C ALA A 531 6.00 18.38 -22.19
N VAL A 532 7.31 18.34 -22.45
CA VAL A 532 8.22 17.27 -22.01
C VAL A 532 9.52 17.94 -21.56
N GLU A 533 10.05 17.51 -20.42
CA GLU A 533 11.37 17.89 -19.93
C GLU A 533 12.19 16.63 -19.61
N LYS A 534 13.50 16.66 -19.91
CA LYS A 534 14.39 15.49 -19.77
C LYS A 534 15.58 15.83 -18.89
N ILE A 535 15.79 15.04 -17.84
CA ILE A 535 16.78 15.32 -16.80
C ILE A 535 17.85 14.22 -16.79
N GLY A 536 19.06 14.61 -17.20
CA GLY A 536 20.26 13.77 -17.20
C GLY A 536 20.24 12.64 -18.24
N ASP A 537 21.27 11.80 -18.14
CA ASP A 537 21.52 10.64 -18.99
C ASP A 537 21.25 9.32 -18.23
N ARG A 538 21.52 8.20 -18.90
CA ARG A 538 21.36 6.84 -18.36
C ARG A 538 22.05 6.66 -17.02
N GLY A 539 21.25 6.31 -16.01
CA GLY A 539 21.65 6.21 -14.60
C GLY A 539 21.07 7.29 -13.70
N THR A 540 20.42 8.32 -14.27
CA THR A 540 19.74 9.34 -13.46
C THR A 540 18.49 8.77 -12.80
N GLU A 541 18.42 8.79 -11.47
CA GLU A 541 17.32 8.23 -10.68
C GLU A 541 16.61 9.27 -9.81
N SER A 542 15.37 8.95 -9.40
CA SER A 542 14.59 9.72 -8.42
C SER A 542 13.77 8.79 -7.54
N GLU A 543 13.63 9.13 -6.26
CA GLU A 543 12.76 8.42 -5.31
C GLU A 543 11.28 8.47 -5.75
N VAL A 544 10.87 9.50 -6.50
CA VAL A 544 9.50 9.68 -7.03
C VAL A 544 9.01 8.53 -7.91
N LEU A 545 9.93 7.78 -8.53
CA LEU A 545 9.60 6.64 -9.38
C LEU A 545 8.98 5.46 -8.61
N PHE A 546 9.14 5.42 -7.28
CA PHE A 546 8.63 4.35 -6.42
C PHE A 546 8.02 4.85 -5.10
N ASN A 547 8.23 6.12 -4.72
CA ASN A 547 7.63 6.76 -3.55
C ASN A 547 7.18 8.19 -3.88
N HIS A 548 5.87 8.40 -3.98
CA HIS A 548 5.29 9.69 -4.35
C HIS A 548 5.57 10.81 -3.33
N LYS A 549 5.81 10.47 -2.06
CA LYS A 549 6.10 11.42 -0.94
C LYS A 549 7.35 12.25 -1.21
N ALA A 550 8.22 11.76 -2.09
CA ALA A 550 9.42 12.44 -2.53
C ALA A 550 9.16 13.60 -3.52
N LEU A 551 7.99 13.63 -4.18
CA LEU A 551 7.55 14.83 -4.90
C LEU A 551 6.94 15.80 -3.88
N THR A 552 7.17 17.08 -4.08
CA THR A 552 6.55 18.17 -3.34
C THR A 552 5.87 19.07 -4.37
N PHE A 553 4.57 19.34 -4.23
CA PHE A 553 3.84 20.24 -5.14
C PHE A 553 3.20 21.39 -4.37
N ARG A 554 3.30 22.60 -4.91
CA ARG A 554 2.63 23.81 -4.41
C ARG A 554 1.66 24.32 -5.47
N SER A 555 0.38 24.05 -5.25
CA SER A 555 -0.72 24.43 -6.14
C SER A 555 -0.92 25.95 -6.31
N ALA A 556 -0.42 26.76 -5.38
CA ALA A 556 -0.60 28.21 -5.39
C ALA A 556 0.11 28.93 -6.55
N ASP A 557 1.20 28.34 -7.05
CA ASP A 557 2.06 28.88 -8.11
C ASP A 557 2.63 27.79 -9.03
N ASN A 558 2.08 26.58 -8.96
CA ASN A 558 2.51 25.38 -9.69
C ASN A 558 4.01 25.03 -9.55
N MET A 559 4.65 25.39 -8.43
CA MET A 559 6.02 24.95 -8.16
C MET A 559 6.05 23.48 -7.71
N LEU A 560 7.03 22.75 -8.22
CA LEU A 560 7.25 21.33 -7.92
C LEU A 560 8.72 21.08 -7.59
N ALA A 561 8.97 20.25 -6.59
CA ALA A 561 10.33 19.89 -6.16
C ALA A 561 10.44 18.39 -5.88
N PHE A 562 11.57 17.77 -6.26
CA PHE A 562 11.78 16.34 -6.05
C PHE A 562 13.27 15.97 -6.05
N PRO A 563 13.68 14.87 -5.39
CA PRO A 563 15.08 14.47 -5.36
C PRO A 563 15.52 13.85 -6.68
N VAL A 564 16.72 14.24 -7.14
CA VAL A 564 17.35 13.71 -8.35
C VAL A 564 18.79 13.31 -8.03
N ASN A 565 19.11 12.05 -8.35
CA ASN A 565 20.45 11.50 -8.41
C ASN A 565 20.92 11.59 -9.87
N LEU A 566 21.60 12.67 -10.24
CA LEU A 566 21.92 13.04 -11.61
C LEU A 566 23.17 12.34 -12.14
N TYR A 567 23.04 11.69 -13.30
CA TYR A 567 24.14 11.10 -14.06
C TYR A 567 24.24 11.77 -15.43
N GLU A 568 25.42 12.20 -15.85
CA GLU A 568 25.65 12.91 -17.12
C GLU A 568 26.82 12.32 -17.92
N HIS A 569 26.69 12.29 -19.24
CA HIS A 569 27.74 11.89 -20.18
C HIS A 569 28.71 13.04 -20.46
N LEU A 570 29.85 13.05 -19.74
CA LEU A 570 30.91 14.06 -19.88
C LEU A 570 31.60 14.08 -21.27
N ALA A 571 31.33 13.07 -22.10
CA ALA A 571 31.62 13.01 -23.53
C ALA A 571 30.55 12.14 -24.21
N PRO A 572 30.27 12.30 -25.53
CA PRO A 572 29.23 11.52 -26.21
C PRO A 572 29.41 10.00 -26.01
N PRO A 573 28.37 9.27 -25.58
CA PRO A 573 28.49 7.85 -25.24
C PRO A 573 28.87 7.00 -26.46
N SER A 574 29.60 5.93 -26.21
CA SER A 574 30.01 4.96 -27.23
C SER A 574 28.88 3.99 -27.62
N ALA A 575 27.88 3.82 -26.75
CA ALA A 575 26.67 3.03 -26.98
C ALA A 575 25.54 3.40 -26.00
N LEU A 576 24.29 3.08 -26.35
CA LEU A 576 23.07 3.43 -25.58
C LEU A 576 22.93 2.76 -24.19
N TRP A 577 23.79 1.78 -23.91
CA TRP A 577 23.85 1.08 -22.62
C TRP A 577 24.91 1.64 -21.67
N GLU A 578 25.76 2.56 -22.13
CA GLU A 578 26.76 3.25 -21.32
C GLU A 578 26.04 4.12 -20.27
N TYR A 579 26.51 4.12 -19.03
CA TYR A 579 25.97 4.97 -17.97
C TYR A 579 26.70 6.30 -17.94
N GLY A 580 26.02 7.37 -17.51
CA GLY A 580 26.65 8.64 -17.19
C GLY A 580 27.60 8.53 -15.99
N THR A 581 28.26 9.64 -15.65
CA THR A 581 28.95 9.81 -14.37
C THR A 581 28.04 10.60 -13.42
N GLN A 582 27.96 10.22 -12.14
CA GLN A 582 27.21 11.00 -11.16
C GLN A 582 27.78 12.41 -11.01
N THR A 583 26.95 13.45 -11.17
CA THR A 583 27.36 14.87 -11.13
C THR A 583 26.63 15.69 -10.06
N PHE A 584 25.46 15.24 -9.61
CA PHE A 584 24.67 15.89 -8.57
C PHE A 584 23.80 14.89 -7.81
N ASN A 585 23.58 15.13 -6.52
CA ASN A 585 22.56 14.47 -5.73
C ASN A 585 21.96 15.51 -4.76
N GLY A 586 20.64 15.65 -4.78
CA GLY A 586 19.92 16.72 -4.08
C GLY A 586 18.52 16.94 -4.63
N LEU A 587 17.92 18.07 -4.29
CA LEU A 587 16.57 18.46 -4.70
C LEU A 587 16.61 19.28 -5.99
N TYR A 588 15.82 18.92 -7.00
CA TYR A 588 15.49 19.76 -8.16
C TYR A 588 14.20 20.53 -7.91
N VAL A 589 14.08 21.72 -8.49
CA VAL A 589 12.88 22.56 -8.41
C VAL A 589 12.52 23.12 -9.79
N TYR A 590 11.25 22.99 -10.15
CA TYR A 590 10.66 23.52 -11.38
C TYR A 590 9.38 24.31 -11.05
N GLN A 591 8.95 25.14 -12.01
CA GLN A 591 7.61 25.72 -12.06
C GLN A 591 6.92 25.27 -13.36
N ILE A 592 5.59 25.12 -13.33
CA ILE A 592 4.78 24.99 -14.56
C ILE A 592 4.12 26.34 -14.84
N THR A 593 4.51 26.99 -15.94
CA THR A 593 4.04 28.35 -16.28
C THR A 593 2.58 28.37 -16.77
N ASP A 594 1.98 29.56 -16.85
CA ASP A 594 0.63 29.76 -17.43
C ASP A 594 0.54 29.34 -18.91
N GLU A 595 1.68 29.27 -19.63
CA GLU A 595 1.80 28.72 -20.98
C GLU A 595 1.99 27.18 -21.00
N ASN A 596 1.86 26.50 -19.86
CA ASN A 596 2.06 25.07 -19.66
C ASN A 596 3.48 24.57 -20.00
N LEU A 597 4.51 25.38 -19.71
CA LEU A 597 5.92 25.01 -19.89
C LEU A 597 6.57 24.63 -18.56
N PHE A 598 7.53 23.69 -18.58
CA PHE A 598 8.43 23.44 -17.46
C PHE A 598 9.54 24.50 -17.44
N GLU A 599 9.57 25.36 -16.42
CA GLU A 599 10.66 26.30 -16.15
C GLU A 599 11.53 25.78 -15.01
N TYR A 600 12.83 25.61 -15.24
CA TYR A 600 13.79 25.18 -14.23
C TYR A 600 14.12 26.34 -13.29
N ALA A 601 13.71 26.23 -12.02
CA ALA A 601 13.90 27.29 -11.02
C ALA A 601 15.24 27.19 -10.28
N GLY A 602 15.80 25.98 -10.16
CA GLY A 602 17.11 25.74 -9.54
C GLY A 602 17.23 24.35 -8.90
N ARG A 603 18.37 24.08 -8.24
CA ARG A 603 18.59 22.83 -7.49
C ARG A 603 19.44 23.01 -6.24
N ILE A 604 19.10 22.28 -5.18
CA ILE A 604 19.79 22.33 -3.88
C ILE A 604 20.58 21.04 -3.68
N ARG A 605 21.92 21.12 -3.69
CA ARG A 605 22.80 19.95 -3.49
C ARG A 605 22.80 19.51 -2.02
N MET A 606 22.43 18.25 -1.77
CA MET A 606 22.42 17.69 -0.42
C MET A 606 23.76 17.00 -0.06
N THR A 607 24.44 16.39 -1.03
CA THR A 607 25.75 15.74 -0.82
C THR A 607 26.94 16.72 -0.81
N PRO A 608 28.10 16.35 -0.22
CA PRO A 608 29.31 17.17 -0.26
C PRO A 608 29.87 17.37 -1.68
N GLU A 609 30.52 18.51 -1.95
CA GLU A 609 31.20 18.73 -3.24
C GLU A 609 32.48 17.90 -3.43
N GLN A 610 33.06 17.39 -2.34
CA GLN A 610 34.23 16.51 -2.36
C GLN A 610 34.13 15.47 -1.23
N GLY A 611 34.08 14.19 -1.60
CA GLY A 611 34.03 13.06 -0.66
C GLY A 611 32.99 12.04 -1.09
N ASP A 612 33.43 10.80 -1.33
CA ASP A 612 32.67 9.59 -1.68
C ASP A 612 31.37 9.75 -2.48
N LEU A 613 31.43 9.39 -3.78
CA LEU A 613 30.29 9.08 -4.68
C LEU A 613 29.46 7.84 -4.24
N TYR A 614 29.65 7.40 -3.00
CA TYR A 614 28.90 6.35 -2.31
C TYR A 614 28.09 6.90 -1.13
N PHE A 615 28.21 8.19 -0.80
CA PHE A 615 27.34 8.82 0.20
C PHE A 615 25.97 9.14 -0.41
N TYR A 616 25.06 8.18 -0.26
CA TYR A 616 23.64 8.35 -0.55
C TYR A 616 22.91 8.66 0.76
N PRO A 617 22.21 9.80 0.89
CA PRO A 617 21.22 9.95 1.95
C PRO A 617 20.04 9.01 1.64
N ASP A 618 19.55 8.29 2.65
CA ASP A 618 18.53 7.23 2.47
C ASP A 618 17.20 7.76 1.89
N TRP A 619 16.93 9.05 2.05
CA TRP A 619 15.77 9.76 1.51
C TRP A 619 16.07 11.26 1.44
N ILE A 620 15.33 11.99 0.59
CA ILE A 620 15.34 13.47 0.53
C ILE A 620 13.89 13.97 0.35
N ARG A 621 13.52 15.06 1.02
CA ARG A 621 12.24 15.77 0.81
C ARG A 621 12.47 17.22 0.43
N GLY A 622 11.57 17.75 -0.41
CA GLY A 622 11.36 19.19 -0.56
C GLY A 622 10.23 19.65 0.35
N ILE A 623 10.32 20.85 0.93
CA ILE A 623 9.20 21.51 1.61
C ILE A 623 9.19 22.98 1.22
N PHE A 624 8.08 23.47 0.70
CA PHE A 624 7.81 24.90 0.51
C PHE A 624 7.15 25.48 1.76
N ILE A 625 7.70 26.56 2.31
CA ILE A 625 7.10 27.34 3.41
C ILE A 625 7.24 28.83 3.06
N ASN A 626 6.12 29.51 2.80
CA ASN A 626 6.11 30.87 2.25
C ASN A 626 7.03 30.97 1.01
N ASP A 627 7.86 32.02 0.90
CA ASP A 627 8.79 32.24 -0.20
C ASP A 627 10.10 31.40 -0.10
N SER A 628 10.16 30.38 0.76
CA SER A 628 11.34 29.53 0.95
C SER A 628 11.09 28.06 0.58
N ILE A 629 12.10 27.42 -0.02
CA ILE A 629 12.18 25.99 -0.29
C ILE A 629 13.28 25.35 0.56
N TYR A 630 12.94 24.27 1.24
CA TYR A 630 13.81 23.50 2.13
C TYR A 630 14.06 22.13 1.52
N ALA A 631 15.33 21.79 1.29
CA ALA A 631 15.76 20.43 1.02
C ALA A 631 16.16 19.77 2.35
N VAL A 632 15.53 18.65 2.67
CA VAL A 632 15.61 17.98 3.98
C VAL A 632 16.06 16.53 3.81
N ASN A 633 16.97 16.07 4.67
CA ASN A 633 17.21 14.65 4.97
C ASN A 633 17.47 14.47 6.48
N ALA A 634 17.70 13.24 6.95
CA ALA A 634 17.92 12.91 8.36
C ALA A 634 19.12 13.64 9.00
N ASP A 635 20.07 14.08 8.16
CA ASP A 635 21.35 14.68 8.52
C ASP A 635 21.38 16.19 8.42
N THR A 636 20.61 16.80 7.52
CA THR A 636 20.78 18.22 7.15
C THR A 636 19.48 18.83 6.63
N ILE A 637 19.31 20.13 6.87
CA ILE A 637 18.36 20.96 6.13
C ILE A 637 19.14 22.08 5.43
N THR A 638 18.84 22.30 4.15
CA THR A 638 19.34 23.44 3.36
C THR A 638 18.14 24.24 2.85
N ALA A 639 18.10 25.54 3.14
CA ALA A 639 17.01 26.44 2.75
C ALA A 639 17.47 27.43 1.67
N ALA A 640 16.62 27.72 0.69
CA ALA A 640 16.84 28.73 -0.35
C ALA A 640 15.56 29.52 -0.64
N ASP A 641 15.70 30.71 -1.24
CA ASP A 641 14.57 31.53 -1.71
C ASP A 641 14.00 30.93 -3.00
N VAL A 642 12.67 30.83 -3.12
CA VAL A 642 12.04 30.23 -4.32
C VAL A 642 12.28 31.02 -5.61
N GLN A 643 12.61 32.31 -5.51
CA GLN A 643 12.97 33.18 -6.63
C GLN A 643 14.47 33.12 -6.98
N LEU A 644 15.31 32.52 -6.12
CA LEU A 644 16.77 32.49 -6.29
C LEU A 644 17.39 31.25 -5.63
N ILE A 645 16.95 30.06 -6.04
CA ILE A 645 17.22 28.76 -5.38
C ILE A 645 18.71 28.41 -5.30
N GLU A 646 19.53 28.94 -6.21
CA GLU A 646 21.00 28.75 -6.20
C GLU A 646 21.72 29.63 -5.14
N GLU A 647 21.05 30.63 -4.53
CA GLU A 647 21.54 31.36 -3.36
C GLU A 647 20.94 30.78 -2.07
N ILE A 648 21.71 29.91 -1.40
CA ILE A 648 21.33 29.28 -0.13
C ILE A 648 21.20 30.33 0.98
N LEU A 649 20.00 30.40 1.58
CA LEU A 649 19.68 31.27 2.71
C LEU A 649 20.36 30.78 4.00
N ASP A 650 20.27 29.48 4.27
CA ASP A 650 20.84 28.85 5.46
C ASP A 650 21.03 27.33 5.28
N ARG A 651 21.94 26.72 6.05
CA ARG A 651 22.12 25.27 6.12
C ARG A 651 22.47 24.83 7.54
N ILE A 652 21.60 24.01 8.13
CA ILE A 652 21.79 23.42 9.45
C ILE A 652 22.19 21.94 9.32
N ASP A 653 23.21 21.55 10.08
CA ASP A 653 23.58 20.15 10.29
C ASP A 653 22.82 19.60 11.50
N LEU A 654 22.25 18.41 11.35
CA LEU A 654 21.45 17.72 12.35
C LEU A 654 22.22 16.60 13.06
N LYS A 655 23.46 16.30 12.60
CA LYS A 655 24.37 15.39 13.29
C LYS A 655 25.05 16.09 14.51
N PRO A 656 25.35 15.34 15.59
CA PRO A 656 25.88 15.88 16.84
C PRO A 656 27.41 16.10 16.88
#